data_AF-A0A3M8SF35-F1
#
_entry.id   AF-A0A3M8SF35-F1
#
_cell.length_a   1.000
_cell.length_b   1.000
_cell.length_c   1.000
_cell.angle_alpha   90.00
_cell.angle_beta   90.00
_cell.angle_gamma   90.00
#
_symmetry.space_group_name_H-M   'P 1'
#
loop_
_entity.id
_entity.type
_entity.pdbx_description
1 polymer ?
#
loop_
_entity_poly.entity_id
_entity_poly.type
_entity_poly.pdbx_seq_one_letter_code
_entity_poly.pdbx_strand_id
1 'polypeptide(L)'
;MSQGSTELPNSYVDSTRLPVGPQLWGTHPGASFQLVSVFEPGRLDIDLIVQTENGKLGVQKAHEQRLATLQQDLDQALRDQAGSLNGLGEIQATERTIAAINELQALFATRLQATRDQAYSFFGGDPVNRNLHEFLAVARKPNAPADPQQAWLDSYRAAFDVKYLEQVSGELAQRQQQLQSTLSTLRMRESHDQDIDRTLQQYHQALAQLGTASQAFLQASSALKAMLTAFERHQQESVAPQAALEHSRELERETSDLLKAREQLASTYSSMNLSQGHLASQATWIDSALQYHAPEGSADRKAALLNVQAQLQAQIAAHTQTSPAESTEVMRLLAQTDNTVATVFDEQTSLAVLSGRTPGNTPVTFNAWVASIHHPLILATSRGGIAHFEPIWLDFGEALGKAAQRLLTGGLLAVARYVPLMLYSARLGDGERMGVTVPLALMSPGADLTLEANRKAGQTLELPLRMDAVPQGMQTEVYLAATDGSALLRDVRVRQAQWDAAQGAYRFTAEGPGGATLLWHPATPPSTLSATGENGTVIPGSPIVEDLQKHLPGPIIVPPDPDIRTLPELPELQIDDYVIIFPADSGLAPIYVMLRNPRNLPGVASGNGVITPDRVLDAATTAAGAPIPAKIAERLRGRRFARFDRLKEAIWMEIATDEVFSRHIMPAILDDMRRGLAPFAKRDQRVGKRVKLEIHHKHEIAKGGAVYDFDNLVFMTPQVHINHHRGNNQ
;
A
#
# COMPACT_ATOMS: atom_id res chain seq x y z
N MET A 1 -23.03 -69.52 -18.10
CA MET A 1 -23.60 -70.02 -16.83
C MET A 1 -24.61 -68.97 -16.39
N SER A 2 -25.93 -69.15 -16.35
CA SER A 2 -26.79 -70.33 -16.23
C SER A 2 -28.17 -70.01 -16.84
N GLN A 3 -28.63 -70.89 -17.75
CA GLN A 3 -29.99 -71.42 -18.02
C GLN A 3 -31.23 -70.48 -18.01
N GLY A 4 -32.24 -70.58 -18.89
CA GLY A 4 -32.61 -71.50 -19.99
C GLY A 4 -33.82 -70.88 -20.73
N SER A 5 -33.89 -70.92 -22.07
CA SER A 5 -34.59 -71.91 -22.93
C SER A 5 -36.12 -71.93 -22.83
N THR A 6 -36.83 -71.34 -23.83
CA THR A 6 -37.78 -72.05 -24.72
C THR A 6 -38.10 -71.27 -26.01
N GLU A 7 -38.46 -72.01 -27.05
CA GLU A 7 -38.38 -71.77 -28.50
C GLU A 7 -39.44 -70.84 -29.17
N LEU A 8 -38.95 -69.92 -30.02
CA LEU A 8 -39.21 -69.60 -31.45
C LEU A 8 -40.40 -70.25 -32.24
N PRO A 9 -41.01 -69.56 -33.26
CA PRO A 9 -40.33 -69.31 -34.56
C PRO A 9 -40.60 -67.97 -35.32
N ASN A 10 -39.58 -67.60 -36.10
CA ASN A 10 -39.50 -66.77 -37.33
C ASN A 10 -40.74 -66.01 -37.86
N SER A 11 -40.59 -64.69 -38.15
CA SER A 11 -40.39 -64.17 -39.52
C SER A 11 -40.36 -62.62 -39.61
N TYR A 12 -39.30 -62.11 -40.23
CA TYR A 12 -39.12 -60.88 -41.04
C TYR A 12 -39.80 -59.53 -40.69
N VAL A 13 -38.91 -58.54 -40.46
CA VAL A 13 -38.88 -57.13 -40.94
C VAL A 13 -40.21 -56.55 -41.43
N ASP A 14 -40.79 -55.59 -40.68
CA ASP A 14 -40.92 -54.17 -41.06
C ASP A 14 -41.73 -53.40 -39.99
N SER A 15 -41.69 -52.07 -40.09
CA SER A 15 -42.61 -51.05 -39.55
C SER A 15 -42.31 -50.43 -38.17
N THR A 16 -41.44 -49.42 -38.19
CA THR A 16 -41.44 -48.33 -37.20
C THR A 16 -42.70 -47.47 -37.34
N ARG A 17 -43.63 -47.65 -36.40
CA ARG A 17 -44.69 -46.68 -36.08
C ARG A 17 -44.12 -45.56 -35.21
N LEU A 18 -44.43 -44.32 -35.56
CA LEU A 18 -44.56 -43.18 -34.64
C LEU A 18 -45.95 -42.54 -34.83
N PRO A 19 -46.50 -41.84 -33.82
CA PRO A 19 -47.95 -41.74 -33.59
C PRO A 19 -48.57 -40.38 -33.99
N VAL A 20 -49.81 -40.47 -34.50
CA VAL A 20 -51.00 -39.59 -34.33
C VAL A 20 -50.94 -38.08 -34.72
N GLY A 21 -51.60 -37.76 -35.85
CA GLY A 21 -52.76 -36.84 -36.05
C GLY A 21 -52.73 -35.36 -35.58
N PRO A 22 -53.43 -34.44 -36.30
CA PRO A 22 -54.84 -34.65 -36.66
C PRO A 22 -55.22 -34.43 -38.13
N GLN A 23 -56.28 -35.14 -38.48
CA GLN A 23 -57.15 -34.90 -39.62
C GLN A 23 -57.72 -33.48 -39.56
N LEU A 24 -57.47 -32.64 -40.58
CA LEU A 24 -58.31 -31.45 -40.87
C LEU A 24 -58.43 -31.11 -42.37
N TRP A 25 -57.79 -31.87 -43.27
CA TRP A 25 -57.92 -31.67 -44.72
C TRP A 25 -58.50 -32.94 -45.36
N GLY A 26 -59.84 -33.02 -45.34
CA GLY A 26 -60.57 -34.21 -45.78
C GLY A 26 -60.50 -34.45 -47.29
N THR A 27 -60.44 -35.73 -47.67
CA THR A 27 -60.83 -36.20 -49.01
C THR A 27 -61.67 -37.47 -48.90
N HIS A 28 -62.98 -37.34 -49.10
CA HIS A 28 -63.90 -38.37 -49.61
C HIS A 28 -64.99 -37.62 -50.41
N PRO A 29 -65.61 -38.17 -51.48
CA PRO A 29 -65.80 -39.60 -51.74
C PRO A 29 -65.36 -40.08 -53.14
N GLY A 30 -64.88 -41.31 -53.23
CA GLY A 30 -64.83 -42.05 -54.50
C GLY A 30 -66.20 -42.65 -54.80
N ALA A 31 -67.01 -41.96 -55.60
CA ALA A 31 -68.06 -42.61 -56.37
C ALA A 31 -67.52 -42.79 -57.79
N SER A 32 -67.25 -44.04 -58.16
CA SER A 32 -66.86 -44.43 -59.51
C SER A 32 -68.03 -44.21 -60.46
N PHE A 33 -67.97 -43.15 -61.28
CA PHE A 33 -68.82 -43.01 -62.46
C PHE A 33 -68.06 -43.55 -63.67
N GLN A 34 -68.47 -44.71 -64.19
CA GLN A 34 -68.14 -45.10 -65.55
C GLN A 34 -68.97 -44.25 -66.50
N LEU A 35 -68.33 -43.33 -67.22
CA LEU A 35 -68.92 -42.64 -68.36
C LEU A 35 -68.54 -43.38 -69.63
N VAL A 36 -69.54 -44.02 -70.23
CA VAL A 36 -69.50 -44.46 -71.63
C VAL A 36 -69.60 -43.20 -72.49
N SER A 37 -68.60 -42.91 -73.34
CA SER A 37 -68.73 -41.87 -74.37
C SER A 37 -68.81 -42.48 -75.76
N VAL A 38 -69.88 -42.13 -76.48
CA VAL A 38 -70.02 -42.29 -77.93
C VAL A 38 -69.76 -40.91 -78.53
N PHE A 39 -68.84 -40.83 -79.49
CA PHE A 39 -68.41 -39.58 -80.12
C PHE A 39 -69.46 -39.06 -81.12
N GLU A 40 -70.01 -37.86 -80.90
CA GLU A 40 -70.66 -37.05 -81.93
C GLU A 40 -70.05 -35.62 -81.98
N PRO A 41 -69.68 -35.09 -83.16
CA PRO A 41 -69.07 -33.76 -83.29
C PRO A 41 -70.05 -32.64 -82.96
N GLY A 42 -69.69 -31.76 -82.01
CA GLY A 42 -70.38 -30.48 -81.74
C GLY A 42 -71.17 -30.40 -80.43
N ARG A 43 -71.55 -31.52 -79.81
CA ARG A 43 -72.29 -31.54 -78.53
C ARG A 43 -71.37 -31.71 -77.30
N LEU A 44 -70.18 -32.29 -77.51
CA LEU A 44 -69.19 -32.59 -76.47
C LEU A 44 -68.44 -31.34 -75.96
N ASP A 45 -68.29 -30.29 -76.79
CA ASP A 45 -67.55 -29.08 -76.41
C ASP A 45 -68.29 -28.22 -75.36
N ILE A 46 -69.63 -28.15 -75.39
CA ILE A 46 -70.40 -27.29 -74.47
C ILE A 46 -70.45 -27.90 -73.06
N ASP A 47 -70.72 -29.20 -72.92
CA ASP A 47 -70.74 -29.88 -71.61
C ASP A 47 -69.34 -29.93 -70.97
N LEU A 48 -68.29 -30.13 -71.78
CA LEU A 48 -66.90 -30.08 -71.31
C LEU A 48 -66.51 -28.67 -70.84
N ILE A 49 -66.91 -27.61 -71.56
CA ILE A 49 -66.68 -26.21 -71.15
C ILE A 49 -67.40 -25.91 -69.82
N VAL A 50 -68.68 -26.26 -69.69
CA VAL A 50 -69.48 -26.01 -68.48
C VAL A 50 -68.91 -26.75 -67.27
N GLN A 51 -68.52 -28.02 -67.43
CA GLN A 51 -67.91 -28.80 -66.35
C GLN A 51 -66.52 -28.27 -65.97
N THR A 52 -65.71 -27.85 -66.95
CA THR A 52 -64.38 -27.28 -66.73
C THR A 52 -64.46 -25.94 -65.99
N GLU A 53 -65.36 -25.04 -66.40
CA GLU A 53 -65.57 -23.74 -65.74
C GLU A 53 -66.18 -23.90 -64.34
N ASN A 54 -67.13 -24.83 -64.14
CA ASN A 54 -67.63 -25.17 -62.81
C ASN A 54 -66.52 -25.76 -61.91
N GLY A 55 -65.62 -26.55 -62.49
CA GLY A 55 -64.41 -27.06 -61.83
C GLY A 55 -63.48 -25.93 -61.38
N LYS A 56 -63.19 -24.95 -62.25
CA LYS A 56 -62.40 -23.75 -61.89
C LYS A 56 -63.04 -22.98 -60.74
N LEU A 57 -64.33 -22.71 -60.83
CA LEU A 57 -65.08 -21.97 -59.79
C LEU A 57 -65.02 -22.69 -58.45
N GLY A 58 -65.15 -24.02 -58.45
CA GLY A 58 -65.04 -24.85 -57.25
C GLY A 58 -63.66 -24.76 -56.60
N VAL A 59 -62.59 -24.79 -57.41
CA VAL A 59 -61.20 -24.66 -56.92
C VAL A 59 -60.93 -23.26 -56.37
N GLN A 60 -61.38 -22.21 -57.06
CA GLN A 60 -61.24 -20.82 -56.61
C GLN A 60 -61.97 -20.59 -55.29
N LYS A 61 -63.23 -21.04 -55.16
CA LYS A 61 -64.00 -20.93 -53.92
C LYS A 61 -63.36 -21.70 -52.76
N ALA A 62 -62.81 -22.90 -53.02
CA ALA A 62 -62.09 -23.67 -52.01
C ALA A 62 -60.79 -22.97 -51.57
N HIS A 63 -60.07 -22.34 -52.49
CA HIS A 63 -58.89 -21.55 -52.18
C HIS A 63 -59.22 -20.31 -51.34
N GLU A 64 -60.28 -19.58 -51.67
CA GLU A 64 -60.77 -18.43 -50.89
C GLU A 64 -61.16 -18.83 -49.45
N GLN A 65 -61.86 -19.96 -49.29
CA GLN A 65 -62.20 -20.50 -47.97
C GLN A 65 -60.95 -20.88 -47.15
N ARG A 66 -59.93 -21.42 -47.82
CA ARG A 66 -58.66 -21.80 -47.18
C ARG A 66 -57.84 -20.57 -46.78
N LEU A 67 -57.82 -19.53 -47.62
CA LEU A 67 -57.21 -18.25 -47.29
C LEU A 67 -57.88 -17.59 -46.07
N ALA A 68 -59.21 -17.71 -45.95
CA ALA A 68 -59.95 -17.13 -44.81
C ALA A 68 -59.55 -17.74 -43.45
N THR A 69 -58.97 -18.95 -43.42
CA THR A 69 -58.56 -19.68 -42.21
C THR A 69 -57.05 -19.70 -41.99
N LEU A 70 -56.26 -19.16 -42.92
CA LEU A 70 -54.79 -19.22 -42.94
C LEU A 70 -54.13 -18.81 -41.61
N GLN A 71 -54.53 -17.68 -41.02
CA GLN A 71 -53.93 -17.15 -39.80
C GLN A 71 -54.15 -18.10 -38.61
N GLN A 72 -55.33 -18.67 -38.49
CA GLN A 72 -55.68 -19.63 -37.43
C GLN A 72 -54.93 -20.95 -37.58
N ASP A 73 -54.81 -21.44 -38.82
CA ASP A 73 -54.08 -22.66 -39.13
C ASP A 73 -52.58 -22.51 -38.82
N LEU A 74 -52.00 -21.35 -39.15
CA LEU A 74 -50.61 -21.01 -38.83
C LEU A 74 -50.37 -20.92 -37.33
N ASP A 75 -51.28 -20.30 -36.57
CA ASP A 75 -51.16 -20.21 -35.11
C ASP A 75 -51.19 -21.60 -34.46
N GLN A 76 -52.04 -22.49 -34.95
CA GLN A 76 -52.12 -23.86 -34.45
C GLN A 76 -50.85 -24.65 -34.78
N ALA A 77 -50.40 -24.59 -36.04
CA ALA A 77 -49.18 -25.25 -36.48
C ALA A 77 -47.95 -24.77 -35.68
N LEU A 78 -47.88 -23.47 -35.37
CA LEU A 78 -46.81 -22.92 -34.55
C LEU A 78 -46.86 -23.41 -33.10
N ARG A 79 -48.04 -23.51 -32.48
CA ARG A 79 -48.17 -24.07 -31.13
C ARG A 79 -47.75 -25.53 -31.10
N ASP A 80 -48.18 -26.30 -32.10
CA ASP A 80 -47.86 -27.72 -32.21
C ASP A 80 -46.35 -27.92 -32.41
N GLN A 81 -45.71 -27.09 -33.25
CA GLN A 81 -44.27 -27.17 -33.52
C GLN A 81 -43.41 -26.65 -32.36
N ALA A 82 -43.75 -25.51 -31.76
CA ALA A 82 -43.00 -24.93 -30.65
C ALA A 82 -43.11 -25.77 -29.36
N GLY A 83 -44.23 -26.48 -29.19
CA GLY A 83 -44.55 -27.22 -27.98
C GLY A 83 -44.86 -26.30 -26.79
N SER A 84 -44.78 -26.83 -25.57
CA SER A 84 -45.06 -26.03 -24.37
C SER A 84 -43.99 -24.97 -24.13
N LEU A 85 -44.42 -23.72 -23.96
CA LEU A 85 -43.59 -22.58 -23.57
C LEU A 85 -43.67 -22.28 -22.06
N ASN A 86 -44.42 -23.08 -21.30
CA ASN A 86 -44.64 -22.84 -19.88
C ASN A 86 -43.33 -22.98 -19.09
N GLY A 87 -43.03 -21.99 -18.24
CA GLY A 87 -41.84 -21.98 -17.40
C GLY A 87 -40.57 -21.46 -18.08
N LEU A 88 -40.64 -21.07 -19.36
CA LEU A 88 -39.54 -20.41 -20.06
C LEU A 88 -39.58 -18.89 -19.82
N GLY A 89 -38.40 -18.26 -19.75
CA GLY A 89 -38.29 -16.80 -19.77
C GLY A 89 -38.64 -16.23 -21.16
N GLU A 90 -38.95 -14.93 -21.24
CA GLU A 90 -39.43 -14.28 -22.49
C GLU A 90 -38.45 -14.45 -23.66
N ILE A 91 -37.14 -14.34 -23.42
CA ILE A 91 -36.09 -14.55 -24.43
C ILE A 91 -36.12 -16.00 -24.94
N GLN A 92 -36.12 -16.98 -24.03
CA GLN A 92 -36.13 -18.40 -24.38
C GLN A 92 -37.41 -18.81 -25.11
N ALA A 93 -38.57 -18.27 -24.70
CA ALA A 93 -39.84 -18.50 -25.38
C ALA A 93 -39.83 -17.93 -26.80
N THR A 94 -39.26 -16.74 -26.98
CA THR A 94 -39.13 -16.08 -28.29
C THR A 94 -38.19 -16.86 -29.21
N GLU A 95 -37.01 -17.27 -28.72
CA GLU A 95 -36.05 -18.09 -29.46
C GLU A 95 -36.65 -19.42 -29.91
N ARG A 96 -37.39 -20.08 -29.02
CA ARG A 96 -38.08 -21.34 -29.33
C ARG A 96 -39.17 -21.17 -30.37
N THR A 97 -39.89 -20.05 -30.34
CA THR A 97 -40.91 -19.73 -31.36
C THR A 97 -40.26 -19.44 -32.72
N ILE A 98 -39.13 -18.73 -32.77
CA ILE A 98 -38.36 -18.52 -34.01
C ILE A 98 -37.86 -19.85 -34.58
N ALA A 99 -37.35 -20.75 -33.74
CA ALA A 99 -36.92 -22.08 -34.16
C ALA A 99 -38.07 -22.88 -34.80
N ALA A 100 -39.26 -22.85 -34.18
CA ALA A 100 -40.46 -23.48 -34.73
C ALA A 100 -40.88 -22.89 -36.09
N ILE A 101 -40.77 -21.57 -36.27
CA ILE A 101 -41.02 -20.94 -37.58
C ILE A 101 -40.03 -21.44 -38.64
N ASN A 102 -38.73 -21.53 -38.31
CA ASN A 102 -37.71 -22.01 -39.25
C ASN A 102 -38.00 -23.44 -39.72
N GLU A 103 -38.44 -24.31 -38.79
CA GLU A 103 -38.82 -25.69 -39.10
C GLU A 103 -40.05 -25.75 -40.00
N LEU A 104 -41.09 -24.96 -39.72
CA LEU A 104 -42.28 -24.87 -40.57
C LEU A 104 -41.93 -24.31 -41.96
N GLN A 105 -41.09 -23.29 -42.06
CA GLN A 105 -40.62 -22.74 -43.33
C GLN A 105 -39.91 -23.81 -44.17
N ALA A 106 -39.04 -24.63 -43.57
CA ALA A 106 -38.36 -25.72 -44.27
C ALA A 106 -39.35 -26.80 -44.78
N LEU A 107 -40.34 -27.15 -43.96
CA LEU A 107 -41.40 -28.09 -44.34
C LEU A 107 -42.25 -27.54 -45.50
N PHE A 108 -42.69 -26.27 -45.43
CA PHE A 108 -43.50 -25.66 -46.47
C PHE A 108 -42.72 -25.40 -47.77
N ALA A 109 -41.43 -25.07 -47.70
CA ALA A 109 -40.58 -24.94 -48.89
C ALA A 109 -40.49 -26.25 -49.67
N THR A 110 -40.31 -27.38 -48.97
CA THR A 110 -40.30 -28.72 -49.57
C THR A 110 -41.64 -29.03 -50.25
N ARG A 111 -42.75 -28.72 -49.57
CA ARG A 111 -44.11 -28.92 -50.10
C ARG A 111 -44.40 -28.03 -51.30
N LEU A 112 -43.99 -26.76 -51.25
CA LEU A 112 -44.17 -25.79 -52.32
C LEU A 112 -43.49 -26.27 -53.61
N GLN A 113 -42.27 -26.79 -53.52
CA GLN A 113 -41.55 -27.33 -54.67
C GLN A 113 -42.30 -28.52 -55.28
N ALA A 114 -42.68 -29.52 -54.48
CA ALA A 114 -43.45 -30.67 -54.95
C ALA A 114 -44.81 -30.27 -55.58
N THR A 115 -45.47 -29.28 -54.99
CA THR A 115 -46.78 -28.78 -55.47
C THR A 115 -46.62 -27.99 -56.78
N ARG A 116 -45.51 -27.26 -56.95
CA ARG A 116 -45.19 -26.56 -58.20
C ARG A 116 -44.91 -27.53 -59.34
N ASP A 117 -44.19 -28.62 -59.07
CA ASP A 117 -43.98 -29.68 -60.06
C ASP A 117 -45.33 -30.31 -60.49
N GLN A 118 -46.23 -30.54 -59.52
CA GLN A 118 -47.59 -31.02 -59.81
C GLN A 118 -48.42 -29.99 -60.59
N ALA A 119 -48.32 -28.71 -60.27
CA ALA A 119 -49.01 -27.65 -61.01
C ALA A 119 -48.57 -27.60 -62.47
N TYR A 120 -47.30 -27.87 -62.76
CA TYR A 120 -46.76 -27.87 -64.13
C TYR A 120 -46.93 -29.21 -64.87
N SER A 121 -47.42 -30.26 -64.21
CA SER A 121 -47.51 -31.61 -64.77
C SER A 121 -48.32 -31.73 -66.07
N PHE A 122 -49.35 -30.89 -66.26
CA PHE A 122 -50.22 -30.95 -67.44
C PHE A 122 -49.71 -30.11 -68.62
N PHE A 123 -49.34 -28.83 -68.39
CA PHE A 123 -48.93 -27.90 -69.45
C PHE A 123 -47.41 -27.68 -69.57
N GLY A 124 -46.60 -28.22 -68.64
CA GLY A 124 -45.18 -27.86 -68.50
C GLY A 124 -44.96 -26.43 -67.97
N GLY A 125 -46.01 -25.81 -67.43
CA GLY A 125 -46.00 -24.43 -66.89
C GLY A 125 -47.35 -24.10 -66.23
N ASP A 126 -47.52 -22.85 -65.79
CA ASP A 126 -48.70 -22.44 -65.02
C ASP A 126 -50.03 -22.68 -65.78
N PRO A 127 -50.98 -23.45 -65.21
CA PRO A 127 -52.27 -23.75 -65.82
C PRO A 127 -53.31 -22.63 -65.69
N VAL A 128 -53.12 -21.62 -64.84
CA VAL A 128 -54.19 -20.69 -64.41
C VAL A 128 -54.76 -19.87 -65.57
N ASN A 129 -53.91 -19.42 -66.50
CA ASN A 129 -54.29 -18.57 -67.63
C ASN A 129 -54.38 -19.31 -68.97
N ARG A 130 -54.35 -20.65 -68.95
CA ARG A 130 -54.39 -21.47 -70.17
C ARG A 130 -55.81 -21.60 -70.71
N ASN A 131 -55.95 -21.52 -72.03
CA ASN A 131 -57.25 -21.57 -72.71
C ASN A 131 -57.61 -22.98 -73.22
N LEU A 132 -58.85 -23.16 -73.70
CA LEU A 132 -59.36 -24.45 -74.17
C LEU A 132 -58.55 -25.01 -75.35
N HIS A 133 -58.04 -24.15 -76.24
CA HIS A 133 -57.23 -24.57 -77.37
C HIS A 133 -55.89 -25.18 -76.91
N GLU A 134 -55.25 -24.58 -75.90
CA GLU A 134 -54.03 -25.12 -75.28
C GLU A 134 -54.30 -26.44 -74.55
N PHE A 135 -55.44 -26.58 -73.88
CA PHE A 135 -55.88 -27.84 -73.27
C PHE A 135 -56.03 -28.96 -74.31
N LEU A 136 -56.74 -28.70 -75.41
CA LEU A 136 -56.94 -29.65 -76.50
C LEU A 136 -55.62 -30.06 -77.17
N ALA A 137 -54.64 -29.15 -77.23
CA ALA A 137 -53.31 -29.43 -77.77
C ALA A 137 -52.50 -30.43 -76.90
N VAL A 138 -52.72 -30.46 -75.59
CA VAL A 138 -52.12 -31.45 -74.68
C VAL A 138 -52.90 -32.76 -74.70
N ALA A 139 -54.23 -32.69 -74.64
CA ALA A 139 -55.13 -33.84 -74.55
C ALA A 139 -55.12 -34.75 -75.80
N ARG A 140 -54.69 -34.24 -76.96
CA ARG A 140 -54.64 -34.98 -78.24
C ARG A 140 -53.28 -35.61 -78.56
N LYS A 141 -52.27 -35.46 -77.70
CA LYS A 141 -50.94 -36.07 -77.92
C LYS A 141 -51.00 -37.60 -77.73
N PRO A 142 -50.14 -38.39 -78.41
CA PRO A 142 -50.12 -39.86 -78.28
C PRO A 142 -49.84 -40.37 -76.86
N ASN A 143 -49.24 -39.53 -76.02
CA ASN A 143 -48.89 -39.77 -74.62
C ASN A 143 -49.71 -38.91 -73.65
N ALA A 144 -50.91 -38.49 -74.04
CA ALA A 144 -51.80 -37.71 -73.18
C ALA A 144 -52.25 -38.53 -71.94
N PRO A 145 -52.60 -37.86 -70.83
CA PRO A 145 -53.16 -38.52 -69.65
C PRO A 145 -54.42 -39.33 -69.99
N ALA A 146 -54.65 -40.45 -69.31
CA ALA A 146 -55.81 -41.31 -69.53
C ALA A 146 -57.16 -40.57 -69.29
N ASP A 147 -57.16 -39.62 -68.36
CA ASP A 147 -58.24 -38.64 -68.16
C ASP A 147 -57.62 -37.22 -68.19
N PRO A 148 -57.59 -36.56 -69.36
CA PRO A 148 -57.00 -35.23 -69.50
C PRO A 148 -57.74 -34.16 -68.69
N GLN A 149 -59.06 -34.30 -68.49
CA GLN A 149 -59.86 -33.31 -67.77
C GLN A 149 -59.52 -33.33 -66.28
N GLN A 150 -59.46 -34.52 -65.68
CA GLN A 150 -59.10 -34.69 -64.28
C GLN A 150 -57.62 -34.30 -64.03
N ALA A 151 -56.70 -34.72 -64.91
CA ALA A 151 -55.30 -34.35 -64.82
C ALA A 151 -55.07 -32.82 -64.92
N TRP A 152 -55.83 -32.15 -65.79
CA TRP A 152 -55.82 -30.69 -65.87
C TRP A 152 -56.38 -30.04 -64.61
N LEU A 153 -57.50 -30.54 -64.08
CA LEU A 153 -58.12 -29.99 -62.88
C LEU A 153 -57.21 -30.14 -61.64
N ASP A 154 -56.47 -31.24 -61.55
CA ASP A 154 -55.49 -31.48 -60.49
C ASP A 154 -54.26 -30.59 -60.63
N SER A 155 -53.80 -30.31 -61.86
CA SER A 155 -52.79 -29.29 -62.16
C SER A 155 -53.30 -27.88 -61.77
N TYR A 156 -54.55 -27.54 -62.10
CA TYR A 156 -55.17 -26.25 -61.76
C TYR A 156 -55.34 -26.06 -60.24
N ARG A 157 -55.74 -27.11 -59.51
CA ARG A 157 -55.77 -27.13 -58.03
C ARG A 157 -54.38 -26.89 -57.45
N ALA A 158 -53.39 -27.63 -57.93
CA ALA A 158 -52.01 -27.47 -57.47
C ALA A 158 -51.47 -26.05 -57.69
N ALA A 159 -51.87 -25.35 -58.76
CA ALA A 159 -51.47 -23.96 -58.98
C ALA A 159 -52.07 -22.98 -57.95
N PHE A 160 -53.31 -23.20 -57.49
CA PHE A 160 -53.90 -22.43 -56.38
C PHE A 160 -53.31 -22.85 -55.01
N ASP A 161 -52.90 -24.11 -54.85
CA ASP A 161 -52.16 -24.55 -53.67
C ASP A 161 -50.75 -23.93 -53.60
N VAL A 162 -50.07 -23.75 -54.75
CA VAL A 162 -48.81 -22.98 -54.85
C VAL A 162 -49.02 -21.55 -54.35
N LYS A 163 -50.05 -20.84 -54.82
CA LYS A 163 -50.38 -19.48 -54.34
C LYS A 163 -50.63 -19.43 -52.84
N TYR A 164 -51.33 -20.42 -52.30
CA TYR A 164 -51.59 -20.52 -50.85
C TYR A 164 -50.28 -20.74 -50.07
N LEU A 165 -49.42 -21.66 -50.51
CA LEU A 165 -48.13 -21.96 -49.88
C LEU A 165 -47.14 -20.79 -49.97
N GLU A 166 -47.17 -20.02 -51.05
CA GLU A 166 -46.42 -18.77 -51.17
C GLU A 166 -46.89 -17.74 -50.13
N GLN A 167 -48.21 -17.64 -49.91
CA GLN A 167 -48.78 -16.75 -48.89
C GLN A 167 -48.46 -17.21 -47.45
N VAL A 168 -48.50 -18.52 -47.18
CA VAL A 168 -48.00 -19.14 -45.94
C VAL A 168 -46.54 -18.76 -45.68
N SER A 169 -45.68 -18.90 -46.70
CA SER A 169 -44.26 -18.57 -46.59
C SER A 169 -44.04 -17.08 -46.29
N GLY A 170 -44.82 -16.20 -46.92
CA GLY A 170 -44.76 -14.76 -46.67
C GLY A 170 -45.14 -14.40 -45.23
N GLU A 171 -46.22 -14.96 -44.71
CA GLU A 171 -46.68 -14.74 -43.34
C GLU A 171 -45.69 -15.26 -42.29
N LEU A 172 -45.13 -16.46 -42.50
CA LEU A 172 -44.10 -17.01 -41.61
C LEU A 172 -42.84 -16.13 -41.59
N ALA A 173 -42.40 -15.63 -42.76
CA ALA A 173 -41.26 -14.72 -42.85
C ALA A 173 -41.52 -13.38 -42.12
N GLN A 174 -42.71 -12.80 -42.26
CA GLN A 174 -43.09 -11.58 -41.55
C GLN A 174 -43.09 -11.78 -40.02
N ARG A 175 -43.68 -12.88 -39.55
CA ARG A 175 -43.70 -13.23 -38.12
C ARG A 175 -42.30 -13.47 -37.57
N GLN A 176 -41.44 -14.15 -38.32
CA GLN A 176 -40.04 -14.36 -37.96
C GLN A 176 -39.30 -13.04 -37.78
N GLN A 177 -39.44 -12.11 -38.73
CA GLN A 177 -38.80 -10.79 -38.67
C GLN A 177 -39.28 -9.99 -37.45
N GLN A 178 -40.58 -10.04 -37.14
CA GLN A 178 -41.14 -9.39 -35.96
C GLN A 178 -40.56 -9.97 -34.66
N LEU A 179 -40.50 -11.30 -34.54
CA LEU A 179 -39.93 -11.96 -33.36
C LEU A 179 -38.43 -11.72 -33.22
N GLN A 180 -37.68 -11.66 -34.33
CA GLN A 180 -36.25 -11.32 -34.30
C GLN A 180 -36.03 -9.89 -33.79
N SER A 181 -36.87 -8.94 -34.21
CA SER A 181 -36.86 -7.57 -33.68
C SER A 181 -37.15 -7.57 -32.18
N THR A 182 -38.20 -8.26 -31.73
CA THR A 182 -38.52 -8.41 -30.30
C THR A 182 -37.40 -9.07 -29.51
N LEU A 183 -36.75 -10.11 -30.05
CA LEU A 183 -35.63 -10.77 -29.39
C LEU A 183 -34.44 -9.82 -29.21
N SER A 184 -34.16 -8.98 -30.21
CA SER A 184 -33.08 -8.00 -30.12
C SER A 184 -33.33 -6.96 -29.02
N THR A 185 -34.56 -6.47 -28.88
CA THR A 185 -34.92 -5.51 -27.83
C THR A 185 -34.89 -6.15 -26.44
N LEU A 186 -35.36 -7.40 -26.31
CA LEU A 186 -35.28 -8.14 -25.04
C LEU A 186 -33.82 -8.36 -24.60
N ARG A 187 -32.94 -8.75 -25.53
CA ARG A 187 -31.50 -8.96 -25.21
C ARG A 187 -30.79 -7.65 -24.86
N MET A 188 -31.10 -6.56 -25.56
CA MET A 188 -30.59 -5.23 -25.20
C MET A 188 -31.02 -4.86 -23.77
N ARG A 189 -32.30 -5.03 -23.44
CA ARG A 189 -32.81 -4.79 -22.08
C ARG A 189 -32.12 -5.66 -21.03
N GLU A 190 -31.92 -6.95 -21.28
CA GLU A 190 -31.21 -7.84 -20.37
C GLU A 190 -29.75 -7.40 -20.15
N SER A 191 -29.05 -6.98 -21.21
CA SER A 191 -27.68 -6.43 -21.09
C SER A 191 -27.65 -5.17 -20.24
N HIS A 192 -28.56 -4.23 -20.50
CA HIS A 192 -28.68 -2.99 -19.72
C HIS A 192 -28.97 -3.29 -18.25
N ASP A 193 -29.89 -4.21 -18.00
CA ASP A 193 -30.20 -4.69 -16.66
C ASP A 193 -28.92 -5.22 -15.99
N GLN A 194 -28.13 -6.09 -16.64
CA GLN A 194 -26.89 -6.65 -16.07
C GLN A 194 -25.85 -5.57 -15.73
N ASP A 195 -25.69 -4.54 -16.55
CA ASP A 195 -24.79 -3.43 -16.27
C ASP A 195 -25.26 -2.59 -15.06
N ILE A 196 -26.59 -2.44 -14.89
CA ILE A 196 -27.17 -1.83 -13.69
C ILE A 196 -26.85 -2.66 -12.44
N ASP A 197 -27.02 -3.98 -12.49
CA ASP A 197 -26.70 -4.86 -11.34
C ASP A 197 -25.22 -4.78 -10.96
N ARG A 198 -24.31 -4.73 -11.95
CA ARG A 198 -22.88 -4.55 -11.69
C ARG A 198 -22.60 -3.24 -10.97
N THR A 199 -23.25 -2.15 -11.41
CA THR A 199 -23.12 -0.83 -10.79
C THR A 199 -23.63 -0.86 -9.34
N LEU A 200 -24.78 -1.48 -9.08
CA LEU A 200 -25.32 -1.65 -7.72
C LEU A 200 -24.41 -2.50 -6.84
N GLN A 201 -23.81 -3.56 -7.38
CA GLN A 201 -22.86 -4.40 -6.64
C GLN A 201 -21.60 -3.63 -6.25
N GLN A 202 -21.04 -2.83 -7.16
CA GLN A 202 -19.87 -1.98 -6.88
C GLN A 202 -20.15 -0.95 -5.79
N TYR A 203 -21.34 -0.33 -5.82
CA TYR A 203 -21.81 0.55 -4.74
C TYR A 203 -21.84 -0.17 -3.38
N HIS A 204 -22.47 -1.36 -3.30
CA HIS A 204 -22.56 -2.10 -2.04
C HIS A 204 -21.18 -2.53 -1.52
N GLN A 205 -20.25 -2.90 -2.41
CA GLN A 205 -18.88 -3.23 -2.03
C GLN A 205 -18.14 -2.00 -1.47
N ALA A 206 -18.26 -0.84 -2.13
CA ALA A 206 -17.67 0.40 -1.65
C ALA A 206 -18.24 0.80 -0.28
N LEU A 207 -19.55 0.62 -0.08
CA LEU A 207 -20.21 0.89 1.20
C LEU A 207 -19.72 -0.03 2.32
N ALA A 208 -19.55 -1.33 2.05
CA ALA A 208 -19.04 -2.30 3.02
C ALA A 208 -17.58 -2.01 3.41
N GLN A 209 -16.74 -1.63 2.43
CA GLN A 209 -15.36 -1.20 2.67
C GLN A 209 -15.31 0.04 3.56
N LEU A 210 -16.15 1.04 3.27
CA LEU A 210 -16.28 2.23 4.12
C LEU A 210 -16.69 1.88 5.55
N GLY A 211 -17.66 0.98 5.73
CA GLY A 211 -18.11 0.54 7.05
C GLY A 211 -16.96 -0.08 7.87
N THR A 212 -16.16 -0.94 7.22
CA THR A 212 -14.99 -1.58 7.84
C THR A 212 -13.93 -0.55 8.22
N ALA A 213 -13.60 0.37 7.30
CA ALA A 213 -12.60 1.41 7.54
C ALA A 213 -13.04 2.38 8.64
N SER A 214 -14.32 2.77 8.67
CA SER A 214 -14.89 3.64 9.70
C SER A 214 -14.85 2.98 11.08
N GLN A 215 -15.17 1.69 11.18
CA GLN A 215 -15.08 0.95 12.44
C GLN A 215 -13.63 0.87 12.95
N ALA A 216 -12.68 0.57 12.07
CA ALA A 216 -11.26 0.53 12.43
C ALA A 216 -10.75 1.90 12.93
N PHE A 217 -11.16 2.98 12.26
CA PHE A 217 -10.86 4.35 12.69
C PHE A 217 -11.44 4.68 14.07
N LEU A 218 -12.71 4.34 14.32
CA LEU A 218 -13.35 4.58 15.62
C LEU A 218 -12.66 3.80 16.75
N GLN A 219 -12.27 2.56 16.50
CA GLN A 219 -11.52 1.73 17.44
C GLN A 219 -10.14 2.34 17.74
N ALA A 220 -9.39 2.74 16.71
CA ALA A 220 -8.08 3.37 16.87
C ALA A 220 -8.17 4.70 17.63
N SER A 221 -9.18 5.53 17.32
CA SER A 221 -9.43 6.80 18.00
C SER A 221 -9.79 6.59 19.48
N SER A 222 -10.67 5.63 19.77
CA SER A 222 -11.04 5.28 21.15
C SER A 222 -9.85 4.73 21.94
N ALA A 223 -9.04 3.85 21.33
CA ALA A 223 -7.87 3.27 21.97
C ALA A 223 -6.84 4.34 22.32
N LEU A 224 -6.53 5.24 21.38
CA LEU A 224 -5.58 6.33 21.63
C LEU A 224 -6.08 7.27 22.74
N LYS A 225 -7.38 7.62 22.75
CA LYS A 225 -7.98 8.42 23.83
C LYS A 225 -7.83 7.76 25.20
N ALA A 226 -8.14 6.46 25.29
CA ALA A 226 -8.01 5.72 26.53
C ALA A 226 -6.54 5.68 27.03
N MET A 227 -5.59 5.47 26.12
CA MET A 227 -4.16 5.53 26.46
C MET A 227 -3.76 6.92 26.95
N LEU A 228 -4.14 7.99 26.24
CA LEU A 228 -3.84 9.37 26.67
C LEU A 228 -4.39 9.69 28.06
N THR A 229 -5.60 9.23 28.39
CA THR A 229 -6.16 9.39 29.74
C THR A 229 -5.38 8.56 30.79
N ALA A 230 -4.96 7.34 30.45
CA ALA A 230 -4.15 6.54 31.36
C ALA A 230 -2.81 7.21 31.69
N PHE A 231 -2.21 7.94 30.74
CA PHE A 231 -0.97 8.69 30.94
C PHE A 231 -1.06 9.81 31.98
N GLU A 232 -2.24 10.36 32.25
CA GLU A 232 -2.43 11.41 33.26
C GLU A 232 -2.06 10.93 34.67
N ARG A 233 -2.08 9.60 34.93
CA ARG A 233 -1.69 9.02 36.23
C ARG A 233 -0.22 9.28 36.56
N HIS A 234 0.67 9.15 35.57
CA HIS A 234 2.12 9.24 35.77
C HIS A 234 2.53 10.65 36.22
N GLN A 235 1.82 11.67 35.76
CA GLN A 235 2.05 13.06 36.17
C GLN A 235 1.74 13.31 37.66
N GLN A 236 1.02 12.41 38.34
CA GLN A 236 0.56 12.59 39.72
C GLN A 236 1.24 11.62 40.71
N GLU A 237 2.01 10.65 40.23
CA GLU A 237 2.64 9.63 41.07
C GLU A 237 4.00 10.11 41.63
N SER A 238 4.17 10.01 42.95
CA SER A 238 5.46 10.24 43.60
C SER A 238 6.24 8.94 43.67
N VAL A 239 7.34 8.84 42.92
CA VAL A 239 8.11 7.60 42.77
C VAL A 239 9.29 7.57 43.73
N ALA A 240 9.35 6.54 44.58
CA ALA A 240 10.48 6.32 45.48
C ALA A 240 11.75 5.89 44.70
N PRO A 241 12.98 6.24 45.16
CA PRO A 241 14.23 5.90 44.46
C PRO A 241 14.40 4.42 44.11
N GLN A 242 13.92 3.52 44.98
CA GLN A 242 14.01 2.07 44.79
C GLN A 242 13.08 1.55 43.68
N ALA A 243 11.95 2.23 43.44
CA ALA A 243 10.97 1.88 42.41
C ALA A 243 11.21 2.61 41.08
N ALA A 244 12.08 3.64 41.05
CA ALA A 244 12.30 4.50 39.90
C ALA A 244 12.72 3.75 38.62
N LEU A 245 13.51 2.67 38.75
CA LEU A 245 13.92 1.87 37.60
C LEU A 245 12.77 1.04 37.01
N GLU A 246 11.89 0.51 37.85
CA GLU A 246 10.73 -0.26 37.40
C GLU A 246 9.70 0.66 36.74
N HIS A 247 9.41 1.80 37.37
CA HIS A 247 8.53 2.83 36.82
C HIS A 247 9.04 3.37 35.48
N SER A 248 10.35 3.59 35.34
CA SER A 248 10.98 3.98 34.07
C SER A 248 10.73 2.94 32.96
N ARG A 249 10.86 1.63 33.26
CA ARG A 249 10.58 0.58 32.27
C ARG A 249 9.11 0.47 31.89
N GLU A 250 8.21 0.68 32.85
CA GLU A 250 6.77 0.70 32.62
C GLU A 250 6.40 1.87 31.71
N LEU A 251 6.85 3.07 32.05
CA LEU A 251 6.59 4.30 31.30
C LEU A 251 7.18 4.24 29.88
N GLU A 252 8.32 3.59 29.66
CA GLU A 252 8.86 3.29 28.33
C GLU A 252 7.90 2.44 27.50
N ARG A 253 7.39 1.34 28.09
CA ARG A 253 6.49 0.40 27.42
C ARG A 253 5.18 1.08 27.04
N GLU A 254 4.55 1.77 27.98
CA GLU A 254 3.28 2.45 27.73
C GLU A 254 3.40 3.50 26.63
N THR A 255 4.55 4.20 26.57
CA THR A 255 4.73 5.27 25.58
C THR A 255 4.98 4.71 24.20
N SER A 256 5.63 3.54 24.12
CA SER A 256 5.74 2.78 22.87
C SER A 256 4.35 2.39 22.34
N ASP A 257 3.49 1.86 23.21
CA ASP A 257 2.13 1.48 22.82
C ASP A 257 1.29 2.71 22.42
N LEU A 258 1.49 3.85 23.10
CA LEU A 258 0.90 5.13 22.72
C LEU A 258 1.32 5.57 21.31
N LEU A 259 2.61 5.46 20.97
CA LEU A 259 3.11 5.81 19.63
C LEU A 259 2.58 4.85 18.54
N LYS A 260 2.45 3.55 18.83
CA LYS A 260 1.82 2.60 17.89
C LYS A 260 0.35 2.95 17.67
N ALA A 261 -0.38 3.27 18.73
CA ALA A 261 -1.77 3.70 18.62
C ALA A 261 -1.92 5.01 17.82
N ARG A 262 -0.96 5.94 17.96
CA ARG A 262 -0.89 7.17 17.15
C ARG A 262 -0.75 6.86 15.65
N GLU A 263 0.14 5.95 15.28
CA GLU A 263 0.34 5.54 13.88
C GLU A 263 -0.87 4.77 13.34
N GLN A 264 -1.47 3.91 14.16
CA GLN A 264 -2.69 3.20 13.82
C GLN A 264 -3.86 4.17 13.58
N LEU A 265 -3.99 5.24 14.37
CA LEU A 265 -4.99 6.27 14.14
C LEU A 265 -4.76 6.99 12.80
N ALA A 266 -3.52 7.40 12.51
CA ALA A 266 -3.20 8.10 11.26
C ALA A 266 -3.50 7.24 10.02
N SER A 267 -3.09 5.97 10.05
CA SER A 267 -3.31 5.03 8.95
C SER A 267 -4.79 4.68 8.74
N THR A 268 -5.53 4.38 9.83
CA THR A 268 -6.97 4.08 9.74
C THR A 268 -7.79 5.29 9.30
N TYR A 269 -7.43 6.50 9.74
CA TYR A 269 -8.06 7.74 9.26
C TYR A 269 -7.81 7.95 7.75
N SER A 270 -6.59 7.73 7.27
CA SER A 270 -6.28 7.77 5.84
C SER A 270 -7.09 6.75 5.04
N SER A 271 -7.13 5.49 5.51
CA SER A 271 -7.91 4.41 4.88
C SER A 271 -9.41 4.72 4.82
N MET A 272 -9.96 5.34 5.87
CA MET A 272 -11.36 5.78 5.90
C MET A 272 -11.61 6.86 4.85
N ASN A 273 -10.77 7.88 4.76
CA ASN A 273 -10.90 8.96 3.77
C ASN A 273 -10.75 8.44 2.33
N LEU A 274 -9.85 7.48 2.09
CA LEU A 274 -9.73 6.82 0.78
C LEU A 274 -11.01 6.05 0.42
N SER A 275 -11.60 5.35 1.39
CA SER A 275 -12.86 4.62 1.20
C SER A 275 -14.04 5.57 0.94
N GLN A 276 -14.07 6.73 1.62
CA GLN A 276 -15.04 7.80 1.34
C GLN A 276 -14.89 8.35 -0.08
N GLY A 277 -13.66 8.61 -0.52
CA GLY A 277 -13.39 9.04 -1.90
C GLY A 277 -13.82 8.00 -2.94
N HIS A 278 -13.56 6.72 -2.67
CA HIS A 278 -14.01 5.63 -3.53
C HIS A 278 -15.55 5.54 -3.58
N LEU A 279 -16.24 5.65 -2.45
CA LEU A 279 -17.70 5.68 -2.41
C LEU A 279 -18.27 6.89 -3.17
N ALA A 280 -17.69 8.08 -2.99
CA ALA A 280 -18.10 9.29 -3.70
C ALA A 280 -17.94 9.14 -5.23
N SER A 281 -16.90 8.44 -5.69
CA SER A 281 -16.70 8.15 -7.12
C SER A 281 -17.80 7.26 -7.72
N GLN A 282 -18.52 6.47 -6.90
CA GLN A 282 -19.66 5.68 -7.35
C GLN A 282 -20.83 6.54 -7.82
N ALA A 283 -20.92 7.81 -7.40
CA ALA A 283 -21.99 8.71 -7.83
C ALA A 283 -21.97 8.92 -9.34
N THR A 284 -20.78 9.09 -9.92
CA THR A 284 -20.61 9.25 -11.37
C THR A 284 -21.03 7.99 -12.14
N TRP A 285 -20.76 6.80 -11.59
CA TRP A 285 -21.15 5.52 -12.20
C TRP A 285 -22.67 5.32 -12.13
N ILE A 286 -23.30 5.63 -11.00
CA ILE A 286 -24.76 5.58 -10.83
C ILE A 286 -25.47 6.57 -11.75
N ASP A 287 -24.98 7.81 -11.84
CA ASP A 287 -25.53 8.84 -12.73
C ASP A 287 -25.41 8.41 -14.21
N SER A 288 -24.27 7.82 -14.59
CA SER A 288 -24.08 7.26 -15.93
C SER A 288 -25.04 6.10 -16.20
N ALA A 289 -25.22 5.19 -15.25
CA ALA A 289 -26.17 4.08 -15.39
C ALA A 289 -27.62 4.57 -15.51
N LEU A 290 -28.00 5.62 -14.76
CA LEU A 290 -29.30 6.26 -14.88
C LEU A 290 -29.51 6.95 -16.23
N GLN A 291 -28.45 7.53 -16.81
CA GLN A 291 -28.52 8.21 -18.10
C GLN A 291 -28.54 7.25 -19.29
N TYR A 292 -27.70 6.22 -19.27
CA TYR A 292 -27.43 5.38 -20.45
C TYR A 292 -28.09 4.01 -20.42
N HIS A 293 -28.32 3.42 -19.24
CA HIS A 293 -28.82 2.04 -19.13
C HIS A 293 -30.27 1.97 -18.62
N ALA A 294 -30.61 2.78 -17.62
CA ALA A 294 -31.94 2.80 -17.03
C ALA A 294 -33.11 3.17 -17.98
N PRO A 295 -32.94 3.95 -19.06
CA PRO A 295 -34.04 4.20 -20.00
C PRO A 295 -34.55 2.96 -20.72
N GLU A 296 -33.66 2.00 -21.03
CA GLU A 296 -33.99 0.76 -21.73
C GLU A 296 -34.04 -0.47 -20.79
N GLY A 297 -33.67 -0.29 -19.52
CA GLY A 297 -33.73 -1.32 -18.48
C GLY A 297 -35.11 -1.53 -17.87
N SER A 298 -35.18 -2.47 -16.93
CA SER A 298 -36.38 -2.76 -16.12
C SER A 298 -36.72 -1.64 -15.14
N ALA A 299 -38.04 -1.43 -14.93
CA ALA A 299 -38.55 -0.42 -14.00
C ALA A 299 -38.04 -0.62 -12.57
N ASP A 300 -37.95 -1.88 -12.11
CA ASP A 300 -37.48 -2.23 -10.76
C ASP A 300 -36.00 -1.87 -10.57
N ARG A 301 -35.13 -2.15 -11.55
CA ARG A 301 -33.70 -1.80 -11.47
C ARG A 301 -33.48 -0.30 -11.57
N LYS A 302 -34.26 0.40 -12.40
CA LYS A 302 -34.27 1.87 -12.43
C LYS A 302 -34.67 2.45 -11.08
N ALA A 303 -35.70 1.91 -10.43
CA ALA A 303 -36.10 2.34 -9.09
C ALA A 303 -35.01 2.07 -8.04
N ALA A 304 -34.31 0.93 -8.13
CA ALA A 304 -33.18 0.61 -7.27
C ALA A 304 -32.03 1.62 -7.43
N LEU A 305 -31.66 1.98 -8.66
CA LEU A 305 -30.64 3.01 -8.92
C LEU A 305 -31.01 4.37 -8.34
N LEU A 306 -32.27 4.82 -8.50
CA LEU A 306 -32.73 6.09 -7.94
C LEU A 306 -32.67 6.10 -6.41
N ASN A 307 -33.02 4.98 -5.76
CA ASN A 307 -32.91 4.85 -4.32
C ASN A 307 -31.45 4.91 -3.87
N VAL A 308 -30.57 4.15 -4.52
CA VAL A 308 -29.13 4.17 -4.23
C VAL A 308 -28.51 5.54 -4.47
N GLN A 309 -28.91 6.26 -5.53
CA GLN A 309 -28.48 7.63 -5.79
C GLN A 309 -28.83 8.56 -4.61
N ALA A 310 -30.07 8.51 -4.12
CA ALA A 310 -30.50 9.32 -2.99
C ALA A 310 -29.74 8.96 -1.69
N GLN A 311 -29.54 7.67 -1.42
CA GLN A 311 -28.76 7.20 -0.26
C GLN A 311 -27.30 7.65 -0.33
N LEU A 312 -26.67 7.52 -1.49
CA LEU A 312 -25.30 7.94 -1.71
C LEU A 312 -25.12 9.45 -1.55
N GLN A 313 -26.04 10.26 -2.10
CA GLN A 313 -26.03 11.70 -1.91
C GLN A 313 -26.16 12.09 -0.44
N ALA A 314 -27.03 11.40 0.32
CA ALA A 314 -27.16 11.61 1.76
C ALA A 314 -25.88 11.25 2.52
N GLN A 315 -25.22 10.14 2.16
CA GLN A 315 -23.94 9.74 2.76
C GLN A 315 -22.81 10.74 2.48
N ILE A 316 -22.68 11.20 1.23
CA ILE A 316 -21.69 12.21 0.84
C ILE A 316 -21.95 13.52 1.60
N ALA A 317 -23.21 13.95 1.69
CA ALA A 317 -23.59 15.16 2.41
C ALA A 317 -23.29 15.06 3.91
N ALA A 318 -23.59 13.91 4.54
CA ALA A 318 -23.27 13.65 5.94
C ALA A 318 -21.76 13.71 6.20
N HIS A 319 -20.95 13.04 5.37
CA HIS A 319 -19.49 13.08 5.51
C HIS A 319 -18.91 14.48 5.26
N THR A 320 -19.46 15.24 4.31
CA THR A 320 -19.05 16.63 4.06
C THR A 320 -19.25 17.50 5.31
N GLN A 321 -20.31 17.22 6.09
CA GLN A 321 -20.58 17.94 7.34
C GLN A 321 -19.67 17.49 8.50
N THR A 322 -19.35 16.21 8.63
CA THR A 322 -18.57 15.69 9.77
C THR A 322 -17.05 15.75 9.56
N SER A 323 -16.59 15.68 8.30
CA SER A 323 -15.16 15.58 7.98
C SER A 323 -14.26 16.69 8.56
N PRO A 324 -14.68 17.97 8.65
CA PRO A 324 -13.83 19.00 9.25
C PRO A 324 -13.64 18.78 10.75
N ALA A 325 -14.69 18.33 11.46
CA ALA A 325 -14.64 18.05 12.89
C ALA A 325 -13.80 16.80 13.18
N GLU A 326 -13.97 15.74 12.37
CA GLU A 326 -13.16 14.52 12.45
C GLU A 326 -11.67 14.81 12.23
N SER A 327 -11.34 15.58 11.19
CA SER A 327 -9.96 16.02 10.89
C SER A 327 -9.37 16.82 12.06
N THR A 328 -10.13 17.78 12.59
CA THR A 328 -9.70 18.60 13.74
C THR A 328 -9.43 17.74 14.96
N GLU A 329 -10.31 16.78 15.28
CA GLU A 329 -10.13 15.88 16.42
C GLU A 329 -8.93 14.95 16.25
N VAL A 330 -8.72 14.38 15.05
CA VAL A 330 -7.52 13.58 14.76
C VAL A 330 -6.26 14.40 14.96
N MET A 331 -6.18 15.59 14.38
CA MET A 331 -5.03 16.48 14.54
C MET A 331 -4.79 16.86 16.00
N ARG A 332 -5.87 17.10 16.77
CA ARG A 332 -5.79 17.37 18.21
C ARG A 332 -5.21 16.18 18.98
N LEU A 333 -5.66 14.95 18.70
CA LEU A 333 -5.15 13.74 19.35
C LEU A 333 -3.68 13.47 19.01
N LEU A 334 -3.29 13.65 17.76
CA LEU A 334 -1.90 13.51 17.33
C LEU A 334 -1.00 14.54 18.05
N ALA A 335 -1.44 15.80 18.14
CA ALA A 335 -0.72 16.85 18.86
C ALA A 335 -0.67 16.61 20.37
N GLN A 336 -1.77 16.16 20.98
CA GLN A 336 -1.81 15.79 22.40
C GLN A 336 -0.86 14.63 22.70
N THR A 337 -0.76 13.65 21.79
CA THR A 337 0.20 12.55 21.90
C THR A 337 1.62 13.08 21.84
N ASP A 338 1.94 13.96 20.89
CA ASP A 338 3.27 14.55 20.75
C ASP A 338 3.67 15.35 22.03
N ASN A 339 2.72 16.08 22.63
CA ASN A 339 2.93 16.76 23.91
C ASN A 339 3.13 15.78 25.08
N THR A 340 2.32 14.70 25.14
CA THR A 340 2.42 13.68 26.19
C THR A 340 3.78 13.00 26.15
N VAL A 341 4.23 12.61 24.96
CA VAL A 341 5.57 12.03 24.75
C VAL A 341 6.68 12.99 25.21
N ALA A 342 6.53 14.29 24.99
CA ALA A 342 7.49 15.28 25.50
C ALA A 342 7.50 15.32 27.05
N THR A 343 6.34 15.25 27.70
CA THR A 343 6.27 15.21 29.18
C THR A 343 6.84 13.91 29.75
N VAL A 344 6.60 12.77 29.09
CA VAL A 344 7.18 11.48 29.46
C VAL A 344 8.69 11.54 29.41
N PHE A 345 9.27 12.20 28.41
CA PHE A 345 10.72 12.33 28.29
C PHE A 345 11.33 13.06 29.51
N ASP A 346 10.65 14.10 29.99
CA ASP A 346 11.07 14.83 31.19
C ASP A 346 10.98 13.96 32.46
N GLU A 347 9.91 13.17 32.58
CA GLU A 347 9.69 12.21 33.68
C GLU A 347 10.71 11.06 33.66
N GLN A 348 10.89 10.40 32.51
CA GLN A 348 11.86 9.32 32.30
C GLN A 348 13.23 9.70 32.81
N THR A 349 13.67 10.89 32.44
CA THR A 349 15.00 11.30 32.83
C THR A 349 15.05 11.75 34.30
N SER A 350 13.92 12.11 34.93
CA SER A 350 13.83 12.35 36.38
C SER A 350 13.90 11.04 37.19
N LEU A 351 13.23 9.99 36.72
CA LEU A 351 13.39 8.60 37.23
C LEU A 351 14.82 8.11 37.05
N ALA A 352 15.41 8.52 35.92
CA ALA A 352 16.81 8.47 35.57
C ALA A 352 17.70 8.75 36.80
N VAL A 353 17.58 10.01 37.25
CA VAL A 353 18.25 10.58 38.42
C VAL A 353 17.95 9.82 39.71
N LEU A 354 16.67 9.54 39.98
CA LEU A 354 16.25 8.85 41.21
C LEU A 354 16.86 7.45 41.34
N SER A 355 17.04 6.75 40.22
CA SER A 355 17.67 5.42 40.18
C SER A 355 19.20 5.47 40.15
N GLY A 356 19.81 6.65 39.98
CA GLY A 356 21.25 6.84 39.80
C GLY A 356 21.78 6.41 38.42
N ARG A 357 20.89 6.06 37.49
CA ARG A 357 21.21 5.68 36.12
C ARG A 357 20.91 6.87 35.20
N THR A 358 21.89 7.35 34.46
CA THR A 358 21.68 8.37 33.42
C THR A 358 22.16 7.79 32.08
N PRO A 359 21.69 8.30 30.94
CA PRO A 359 22.12 7.79 29.64
C PRO A 359 23.64 7.88 29.46
N GLY A 360 24.28 8.88 30.07
CA GLY A 360 25.72 9.11 30.02
C GLY A 360 26.56 8.19 30.90
N ASN A 361 25.99 7.47 31.88
CA ASN A 361 26.74 6.60 32.79
C ASN A 361 26.20 5.16 32.90
N THR A 362 25.11 4.83 32.19
CA THR A 362 24.53 3.49 32.15
C THR A 362 25.07 2.72 30.94
N PRO A 363 25.61 1.50 31.12
CA PRO A 363 26.00 0.64 30.01
C PRO A 363 24.84 0.40 29.04
N VAL A 364 25.03 0.73 27.77
CA VAL A 364 24.09 0.41 26.68
C VAL A 364 24.62 -0.73 25.84
N THR A 365 23.73 -1.55 25.26
CA THR A 365 24.12 -2.59 24.29
C THR A 365 23.35 -2.44 22.99
N PHE A 366 24.07 -2.14 21.91
CA PHE A 366 23.57 -2.14 20.55
C PHE A 366 23.76 -3.52 19.91
N ASN A 367 22.78 -3.96 19.14
CA ASN A 367 22.85 -5.25 18.45
C ASN A 367 22.61 -5.01 16.97
N ALA A 368 23.59 -5.34 16.13
CA ALA A 368 23.51 -5.26 14.69
C ALA A 368 23.73 -6.65 14.08
N TRP A 369 23.47 -6.76 12.78
CA TRP A 369 23.74 -7.96 12.00
C TRP A 369 25.07 -7.83 11.29
N VAL A 370 25.79 -8.92 11.07
CA VAL A 370 27.03 -8.88 10.27
C VAL A 370 26.75 -8.35 8.86
N ALA A 371 25.60 -8.66 8.26
CA ALA A 371 25.22 -8.12 6.95
C ALA A 371 25.14 -6.58 6.92
N SER A 372 24.91 -5.91 8.05
CA SER A 372 24.80 -4.45 8.09
C SER A 372 26.15 -3.74 7.97
N ILE A 373 27.29 -4.44 8.04
CA ILE A 373 28.62 -3.81 7.90
C ILE A 373 28.85 -3.20 6.51
N HIS A 374 28.03 -3.59 5.53
CA HIS A 374 28.08 -3.08 4.16
C HIS A 374 27.24 -1.81 3.95
N HIS A 375 26.48 -1.37 4.96
CA HIS A 375 25.56 -0.25 4.86
C HIS A 375 25.73 0.72 6.04
N PRO A 376 25.51 2.03 5.83
CA PRO A 376 25.30 2.96 6.93
C PRO A 376 24.08 2.55 7.76
N LEU A 377 24.26 2.44 9.08
CA LEU A 377 23.23 2.01 10.01
C LEU A 377 23.22 2.90 11.25
N ILE A 378 22.02 3.28 11.70
CA ILE A 378 21.83 3.95 12.99
C ILE A 378 21.66 2.89 14.09
N LEU A 379 22.49 2.98 15.12
CA LEU A 379 22.40 2.17 16.33
C LEU A 379 21.55 2.89 17.37
N ALA A 380 20.52 2.18 17.84
CA ALA A 380 19.69 2.57 18.97
C ALA A 380 19.64 1.41 19.99
N THR A 381 19.43 1.73 21.26
CA THR A 381 19.36 0.76 22.37
C THR A 381 18.20 -0.24 22.20
N SER A 382 17.15 0.13 21.47
CA SER A 382 16.10 -0.78 21.03
C SER A 382 16.58 -1.60 19.85
N ARG A 383 16.62 -2.94 20.00
CA ARG A 383 16.94 -3.87 18.90
C ARG A 383 15.99 -3.68 17.70
N GLY A 384 14.76 -3.23 17.95
CA GLY A 384 13.79 -2.86 16.91
C GLY A 384 14.10 -1.56 16.14
N GLY A 385 14.92 -0.66 16.69
CA GLY A 385 15.28 0.60 16.03
C GLY A 385 16.02 0.38 14.72
N ILE A 386 16.86 -0.65 14.63
CA ILE A 386 17.68 -0.95 13.44
C ILE A 386 16.82 -1.32 12.22
N ALA A 387 15.77 -2.11 12.41
CA ALA A 387 14.82 -2.45 11.35
C ALA A 387 14.03 -1.24 10.86
N HIS A 388 13.74 -0.26 11.73
CA HIS A 388 13.11 1.00 11.32
C HIS A 388 14.00 1.87 10.42
N PHE A 389 15.33 1.71 10.49
CA PHE A 389 16.27 2.43 9.62
C PHE A 389 16.59 1.67 8.32
N GLU A 390 16.19 0.40 8.18
CA GLU A 390 16.40 -0.41 6.97
C GLU A 390 15.92 0.26 5.68
N PRO A 391 14.69 0.84 5.63
CA PRO A 391 14.18 1.45 4.41
C PRO A 391 15.02 2.63 3.88
N ILE A 392 15.83 3.26 4.73
CA ILE A 392 16.61 4.46 4.37
C ILE A 392 18.11 4.19 4.19
N TRP A 393 18.59 2.95 4.31
CA TRP A 393 20.02 2.64 4.20
C TRP A 393 20.63 3.08 2.86
N LEU A 394 19.88 2.90 1.77
CA LEU A 394 20.31 3.29 0.43
C LEU A 394 20.40 4.82 0.31
N ASP A 395 19.33 5.53 0.67
CA ASP A 395 19.27 6.99 0.64
C ASP A 395 20.36 7.61 1.53
N PHE A 396 20.59 7.05 2.71
CA PHE A 396 21.62 7.51 3.63
C PHE A 396 23.03 7.25 3.09
N GLY A 397 23.26 6.09 2.46
CA GLY A 397 24.51 5.77 1.77
C GLY A 397 24.80 6.70 0.60
N GLU A 398 23.79 7.02 -0.21
CA GLU A 398 23.92 7.96 -1.32
C GLU A 398 24.23 9.38 -0.82
N ALA A 399 23.47 9.87 0.17
CA ALA A 399 23.69 11.18 0.78
C ALA A 399 25.08 11.29 1.40
N LEU A 400 25.54 10.25 2.12
CA LEU A 400 26.89 10.17 2.69
C LEU A 400 27.97 10.22 1.59
N GLY A 401 27.82 9.43 0.53
CA GLY A 401 28.77 9.40 -0.60
C GLY A 401 28.89 10.76 -1.30
N LYS A 402 27.77 11.40 -1.61
CA LYS A 402 27.73 12.76 -2.20
C LYS A 402 28.37 13.79 -1.27
N ALA A 403 28.02 13.76 0.02
CA ALA A 403 28.57 14.67 1.02
C ALA A 403 30.09 14.51 1.16
N ALA A 404 30.58 13.27 1.21
CA ALA A 404 31.99 12.94 1.30
C ALA A 404 32.78 13.49 0.11
N GLN A 405 32.31 13.25 -1.13
CA GLN A 405 32.95 13.80 -2.33
C GLN A 405 32.99 15.33 -2.32
N ARG A 406 31.89 15.99 -1.96
CA ARG A 406 31.80 17.46 -1.92
C ARG A 406 32.69 18.09 -0.86
N LEU A 407 32.78 17.48 0.32
CA LEU A 407 33.65 17.94 1.40
C LEU A 407 35.13 17.83 1.03
N LEU A 408 35.53 16.74 0.36
CA LEU A 408 36.93 16.50 -0.01
C LEU A 408 37.39 17.29 -1.24
N THR A 409 36.48 17.65 -2.14
CA THR A 409 36.79 18.44 -3.36
C THR A 409 36.70 19.95 -3.16
N GLY A 410 35.99 20.43 -2.14
CA GLY A 410 35.94 21.87 -1.87
C GLY A 410 37.27 22.40 -1.34
N GLY A 411 37.65 23.62 -1.74
CA GLY A 411 38.91 24.25 -1.35
C GLY A 411 39.12 24.38 0.17
N LEU A 412 40.38 24.46 0.60
CA LEU A 412 40.77 24.62 2.00
C LEU A 412 40.20 25.94 2.56
N LEU A 413 39.38 25.85 3.61
CA LEU A 413 38.89 27.00 4.37
C LEU A 413 39.51 27.01 5.76
N ALA A 414 39.68 28.19 6.35
CA ALA A 414 40.12 28.35 7.74
C ALA A 414 39.04 27.99 8.78
N VAL A 415 37.94 27.34 8.37
CA VAL A 415 36.77 27.03 9.18
C VAL A 415 36.32 25.61 8.85
N ALA A 416 35.98 24.82 9.87
CA ALA A 416 35.51 23.45 9.69
C ALA A 416 34.21 23.42 8.89
N ARG A 417 34.19 22.56 7.87
CA ARG A 417 33.03 22.32 7.00
C ARG A 417 32.34 21.03 7.42
N TYR A 418 31.01 21.06 7.42
CA TYR A 418 30.19 19.90 7.69
C TYR A 418 28.95 19.88 6.79
N VAL A 419 28.36 18.69 6.67
CA VAL A 419 27.17 18.43 5.88
C VAL A 419 26.18 17.66 6.76
N PRO A 420 24.96 18.17 7.00
CA PRO A 420 23.93 17.46 7.74
C PRO A 420 23.39 16.33 6.87
N LEU A 421 23.56 15.08 7.31
CA LEU A 421 23.18 13.91 6.52
C LEU A 421 21.80 13.39 6.88
N MET A 422 21.39 13.55 8.14
CA MET A 422 20.15 13.01 8.62
C MET A 422 19.65 13.82 9.80
N LEU A 423 18.34 14.03 9.85
CA LEU A 423 17.65 14.57 11.00
C LEU A 423 16.62 13.54 11.47
N TYR A 424 16.69 13.12 12.73
CA TYR A 424 15.72 12.17 13.28
C TYR A 424 15.32 12.55 14.71
N SER A 425 14.09 12.21 15.10
CA SER A 425 13.60 12.43 16.46
C SER A 425 13.61 11.10 17.21
N ALA A 426 14.55 10.90 18.14
CA ALA A 426 14.46 9.78 19.08
C ALA A 426 13.39 10.15 20.12
N ARG A 427 12.13 9.74 19.88
CA ARG A 427 11.00 10.19 20.70
C ARG A 427 10.91 9.50 22.06
N LEU A 428 11.67 8.43 22.31
CA LEU A 428 11.59 7.66 23.56
C LEU A 428 12.93 7.29 24.19
N GLY A 429 14.06 7.62 23.58
CA GLY A 429 15.34 7.44 24.25
C GLY A 429 15.59 8.68 25.08
N ASP A 430 15.67 8.54 26.40
CA ASP A 430 15.99 9.48 27.50
C ASP A 430 17.21 10.42 27.31
N GLY A 431 17.56 10.75 26.07
CA GLY A 431 18.90 11.14 25.68
C GLY A 431 19.82 9.93 25.54
N GLU A 432 19.27 8.77 25.18
CA GLU A 432 20.02 7.53 25.00
C GLU A 432 21.26 7.73 24.15
N ARG A 433 22.32 7.04 24.55
CA ARG A 433 23.49 6.90 23.71
C ARG A 433 23.02 6.19 22.44
N MET A 434 23.14 6.88 21.30
CA MET A 434 22.97 6.32 19.96
C MET A 434 24.33 6.13 19.31
N GLY A 435 24.36 5.41 18.20
CA GLY A 435 25.52 5.37 17.33
C GLY A 435 25.17 5.35 15.85
N VAL A 436 26.19 5.42 15.01
CA VAL A 436 26.10 5.21 13.57
C VAL A 436 27.27 4.34 13.17
N THR A 437 27.00 3.23 12.48
CA THR A 437 28.04 2.42 11.84
C THR A 437 28.03 2.67 10.35
N VAL A 438 29.19 2.84 9.73
CA VAL A 438 29.32 2.98 8.28
C VAL A 438 30.51 2.15 7.78
N PRO A 439 30.48 1.64 6.54
CA PRO A 439 31.65 1.04 5.92
C PRO A 439 32.85 2.01 5.95
N LEU A 440 34.03 1.55 6.35
CA LEU A 440 35.23 2.41 6.45
C LEU A 440 35.57 3.10 5.11
N ALA A 441 35.31 2.42 3.99
CA ALA A 441 35.54 2.95 2.64
C ALA A 441 34.76 4.25 2.35
N LEU A 442 33.60 4.47 2.99
CA LEU A 442 32.81 5.70 2.84
C LEU A 442 33.41 6.89 3.61
N MET A 443 34.27 6.62 4.60
CA MET A 443 34.98 7.64 5.38
C MET A 443 36.32 8.04 4.76
N SER A 444 36.77 7.30 3.75
CA SER A 444 38.02 7.55 3.01
C SER A 444 37.83 7.34 1.49
N PRO A 445 36.90 8.05 0.83
CA PRO A 445 36.68 7.89 -0.61
C PRO A 445 37.97 8.04 -1.41
N GLY A 446 38.29 7.01 -2.21
CA GLY A 446 39.50 6.98 -3.04
C GLY A 446 40.73 6.34 -2.39
N ALA A 447 40.65 5.88 -1.13
CA ALA A 447 41.72 5.13 -0.48
C ALA A 447 41.14 3.91 0.28
N ASP A 448 41.65 2.71 0.01
CA ASP A 448 41.33 1.54 0.83
C ASP A 448 42.26 1.50 2.06
N LEU A 449 41.70 1.84 3.22
CA LEU A 449 42.42 1.84 4.49
C LEU A 449 42.33 0.52 5.25
N THR A 450 41.77 -0.54 4.66
CA THR A 450 41.53 -1.82 5.35
C THR A 450 42.81 -2.42 5.95
N LEU A 451 43.87 -2.52 5.15
CA LEU A 451 45.13 -3.10 5.60
C LEU A 451 45.82 -2.25 6.68
N GLU A 452 45.73 -0.93 6.54
CA GLU A 452 46.33 0.01 7.49
C GLU A 452 45.58 0.02 8.82
N ALA A 453 44.24 -0.01 8.78
CA ALA A 453 43.40 -0.18 9.96
C ALA A 453 43.78 -1.47 10.72
N ASN A 454 43.91 -2.60 10.01
CA ASN A 454 44.28 -3.88 10.64
C ASN A 454 45.66 -3.83 11.34
N ARG A 455 46.64 -3.10 10.80
CA ARG A 455 47.96 -2.93 11.44
C ARG A 455 47.95 -2.03 12.66
N LYS A 456 47.02 -1.08 12.71
CA LYS A 456 46.90 -0.07 13.78
C LYS A 456 45.97 -0.48 14.91
N ALA A 457 45.66 -1.77 15.06
CA ALA A 457 44.86 -2.28 16.18
C ALA A 457 45.37 -1.73 17.53
N GLY A 458 44.51 -1.06 18.30
CA GLY A 458 44.87 -0.43 19.58
C GLY A 458 45.48 0.98 19.47
N GLN A 459 45.69 1.51 18.26
CA GLN A 459 46.28 2.83 18.00
C GLN A 459 45.23 3.79 17.39
N THR A 460 45.68 4.82 16.68
CA THR A 460 44.84 5.74 15.90
C THR A 460 45.14 5.65 14.39
N LEU A 461 44.09 5.86 13.59
CA LEU A 461 44.12 5.99 12.14
C LEU A 461 43.61 7.38 11.75
N GLU A 462 44.35 8.08 10.89
CA GLU A 462 43.90 9.36 10.37
C GLU A 462 42.80 9.17 9.32
N LEU A 463 41.63 9.77 9.54
CA LEU A 463 40.55 9.79 8.57
C LEU A 463 40.30 11.21 8.04
N PRO A 464 40.05 11.38 6.73
CA PRO A 464 39.76 12.68 6.13
C PRO A 464 38.34 13.18 6.43
N LEU A 465 37.46 12.28 6.89
CA LEU A 465 36.08 12.54 7.24
C LEU A 465 35.77 11.91 8.60
N ARG A 466 34.96 12.59 9.40
CA ARG A 466 34.44 12.08 10.69
C ARG A 466 32.98 12.49 10.83
N MET A 467 32.21 11.72 11.59
CA MET A 467 30.79 11.98 11.86
C MET A 467 30.56 12.29 13.33
N ASP A 468 29.53 13.08 13.62
CA ASP A 468 29.05 13.31 14.98
C ASP A 468 27.53 13.55 14.96
N ALA A 469 26.91 13.51 16.15
CA ALA A 469 25.48 13.70 16.34
C ALA A 469 25.22 14.79 17.38
N VAL A 470 24.47 15.82 16.99
CA VAL A 470 24.16 16.96 17.85
C VAL A 470 22.65 17.17 18.01
N PRO A 471 22.19 17.61 19.20
CA PRO A 471 20.80 18.00 19.37
C PRO A 471 20.46 19.25 18.54
N GLN A 472 19.37 19.20 17.79
CA GLN A 472 18.78 20.31 17.04
C GLN A 472 17.29 20.43 17.40
N GLY A 473 16.96 21.33 18.33
CA GLY A 473 15.60 21.40 18.88
C GLY A 473 15.20 20.09 19.56
N MET A 474 14.09 19.48 19.13
CA MET A 474 13.61 18.15 19.57
C MET A 474 14.13 16.99 18.70
N GLN A 475 15.05 17.27 17.77
CA GLN A 475 15.61 16.31 16.84
C GLN A 475 17.12 16.15 17.08
N THR A 476 17.70 15.12 16.48
CA THR A 476 19.14 14.90 16.40
C THR A 476 19.59 15.04 14.96
N GLU A 477 20.52 15.96 14.73
CA GLU A 477 21.20 16.11 13.44
C GLU A 477 22.45 15.23 13.48
N VAL A 478 22.54 14.26 12.57
CA VAL A 478 23.77 13.51 12.28
C VAL A 478 24.44 14.19 11.10
N TYR A 479 25.71 14.55 11.26
CA TYR A 479 26.46 15.23 10.22
C TYR A 479 27.82 14.58 9.95
N LEU A 480 28.33 14.84 8.76
CA LEU A 480 29.67 14.51 8.31
C LEU A 480 30.53 15.76 8.26
N ALA A 481 31.75 15.72 8.76
CA ALA A 481 32.68 16.83 8.75
C ALA A 481 34.03 16.45 8.13
N ALA A 482 34.63 17.40 7.42
CA ALA A 482 35.99 17.26 6.91
C ALA A 482 37.02 17.55 8.00
N THR A 483 38.10 16.76 8.04
CA THR A 483 39.20 16.93 8.99
C THR A 483 40.37 17.69 8.34
N ASP A 484 40.08 18.73 7.56
CA ASP A 484 41.03 19.47 6.71
C ASP A 484 42.05 20.37 7.48
N GLY A 485 42.23 20.14 8.78
CA GLY A 485 43.21 20.82 9.63
C GLY A 485 42.72 22.12 10.25
N SER A 486 41.45 22.49 10.03
CA SER A 486 40.88 23.77 10.46
C SER A 486 40.32 23.78 11.90
N ALA A 487 40.11 22.62 12.54
CA ALA A 487 39.78 22.49 13.98
C ALA A 487 39.47 21.05 14.47
N LEU A 488 39.12 20.10 13.59
CA LEU A 488 38.84 18.70 13.97
C LEU A 488 40.11 17.85 13.86
N LEU A 489 40.39 17.05 14.89
CA LEU A 489 41.49 16.08 14.86
C LEU A 489 41.22 15.00 13.80
N ARG A 490 42.28 14.53 13.14
CA ARG A 490 42.19 13.44 12.13
C ARG A 490 42.18 12.06 12.76
N ASP A 491 42.77 11.93 13.95
CA ASP A 491 42.95 10.67 14.64
C ASP A 491 41.62 10.06 15.10
N VAL A 492 41.38 8.83 14.65
CA VAL A 492 40.26 7.96 15.05
C VAL A 492 40.82 6.69 15.68
N ARG A 493 40.25 6.27 16.82
CA ARG A 493 40.73 5.10 17.57
C ARG A 493 40.43 3.81 16.81
N VAL A 494 41.44 2.97 16.62
CA VAL A 494 41.26 1.66 16.00
C VAL A 494 41.15 0.61 17.09
N ARG A 495 40.07 -0.18 17.07
CA ARG A 495 39.81 -1.25 18.05
C ARG A 495 39.35 -2.51 17.35
N GLN A 496 39.68 -3.65 17.94
CA GLN A 496 39.30 -4.95 17.40
C GLN A 496 38.07 -5.50 18.13
N ALA A 497 37.06 -5.93 17.37
CA ALA A 497 35.95 -6.71 17.89
C ALA A 497 36.40 -8.15 18.20
N GLN A 498 35.86 -8.75 19.25
CA GLN A 498 36.20 -10.09 19.70
C GLN A 498 35.01 -11.03 19.53
N TRP A 499 35.23 -12.28 19.14
CA TRP A 499 34.16 -13.26 19.11
C TRP A 499 33.70 -13.59 20.53
N ASP A 500 32.42 -13.36 20.82
CA ASP A 500 31.76 -13.75 22.06
C ASP A 500 30.94 -15.02 21.83
N ALA A 501 31.49 -16.16 22.22
CA ALA A 501 30.85 -17.46 22.02
C ALA A 501 29.54 -17.63 22.83
N ALA A 502 29.37 -16.91 23.94
CA ALA A 502 28.18 -17.00 24.78
C ALA A 502 27.01 -16.23 24.16
N GLN A 503 27.30 -15.11 23.49
CA GLN A 503 26.29 -14.30 22.77
C GLN A 503 26.17 -14.68 21.28
N GLY A 504 27.07 -15.51 20.76
CA GLY A 504 27.10 -15.89 19.35
C GLY A 504 27.36 -14.71 18.41
N ALA A 505 28.15 -13.72 18.84
CA ALA A 505 28.31 -12.45 18.14
C ALA A 505 29.74 -11.90 18.24
N TYR A 506 30.15 -11.07 17.28
CA TYR A 506 31.33 -10.22 17.45
C TYR A 506 30.99 -9.08 18.40
N ARG A 507 31.81 -8.87 19.42
CA ARG A 507 31.59 -7.92 20.49
C ARG A 507 32.68 -6.85 20.53
N PHE A 508 32.26 -5.60 20.65
CA PHE A 508 33.12 -4.46 20.99
C PHE A 508 32.49 -3.68 22.13
N THR A 509 33.29 -3.19 23.09
CA THR A 509 32.81 -2.28 24.14
C THR A 509 33.63 -0.99 24.06
N ALA A 510 32.94 0.14 23.86
CA ALA A 510 33.53 1.45 23.75
C ALA A 510 34.14 1.90 25.08
N GLU A 511 35.27 2.60 24.97
CA GLU A 511 35.92 3.30 26.07
C GLU A 511 35.12 4.56 26.41
N GLY A 512 35.02 4.93 27.69
CA GLY A 512 34.30 6.13 28.12
C GLY A 512 33.06 5.86 28.99
N PRO A 513 32.47 6.92 29.58
CA PRO A 513 31.33 6.80 30.48
C PRO A 513 30.12 6.18 29.75
N GLY A 514 29.42 5.27 30.44
CA GLY A 514 28.27 4.53 29.89
C GLY A 514 28.62 3.35 28.97
N GLY A 515 29.89 2.91 28.87
CA GLY A 515 30.32 1.58 28.39
C GLY A 515 29.52 0.92 27.26
N ALA A 516 29.32 1.62 26.14
CA ALA A 516 28.49 1.14 25.03
C ALA A 516 29.06 -0.14 24.42
N THR A 517 28.29 -1.23 24.45
CA THR A 517 28.64 -2.51 23.84
C THR A 517 27.94 -2.66 22.50
N LEU A 518 28.66 -3.04 21.46
CA LEU A 518 28.16 -3.34 20.14
C LEU A 518 28.33 -4.84 19.90
N LEU A 519 27.24 -5.50 19.50
CA LEU A 519 27.21 -6.92 19.15
C LEU A 519 26.80 -7.07 17.68
N TRP A 520 27.64 -7.72 16.86
CA TRP A 520 27.32 -8.08 15.48
C TRP A 520 27.04 -9.59 15.38
N HIS A 521 25.78 -9.94 15.16
CA HIS A 521 25.29 -11.31 15.08
C HIS A 521 25.46 -11.86 13.64
N PRO A 522 26.04 -13.06 13.45
CA PRO A 522 26.27 -13.64 12.12
C PRO A 522 25.00 -14.10 11.38
N ALA A 523 23.93 -14.46 12.09
CA ALA A 523 22.66 -14.80 11.44
C ALA A 523 22.08 -13.56 10.74
N THR A 524 21.40 -13.71 9.61
CA THR A 524 20.72 -12.59 8.92
C THR A 524 19.29 -12.41 9.46
N PRO A 525 18.75 -11.17 9.50
CA PRO A 525 17.38 -10.93 9.96
C PRO A 525 16.32 -11.62 9.07
N PRO A 526 15.08 -11.78 9.56
CA PRO A 526 13.95 -12.26 8.75
C PRO A 526 13.27 -11.18 7.88
N SER A 527 13.79 -9.95 7.78
CA SER A 527 13.20 -8.89 6.94
C SER A 527 14.09 -8.61 5.73
N THR A 528 13.55 -8.91 4.54
CA THR A 528 13.94 -8.45 3.19
C THR A 528 15.36 -8.68 2.64
N LEU A 529 16.38 -9.03 3.45
CA LEU A 529 17.64 -9.60 2.97
C LEU A 529 17.47 -11.10 2.68
N SER A 530 16.52 -11.43 1.79
CA SER A 530 16.30 -12.81 1.36
C SER A 530 17.48 -13.26 0.49
N ALA A 531 18.24 -14.27 0.96
CA ALA A 531 18.85 -15.18 0.01
C ALA A 531 17.71 -16.02 -0.60
N THR A 532 17.46 -15.87 -1.90
CA THR A 532 16.72 -16.88 -2.65
C THR A 532 17.52 -18.18 -2.61
N GLY A 533 17.03 -19.18 -1.88
CA GLY A 533 17.51 -20.55 -2.07
C GLY A 533 17.21 -21.02 -3.50
N GLU A 534 17.90 -22.04 -3.98
CA GLU A 534 17.80 -22.56 -5.36
C GLU A 534 16.38 -22.94 -5.83
N ASN A 535 15.41 -23.00 -4.90
CA ASN A 535 13.99 -23.29 -5.20
C ASN A 535 13.03 -22.11 -4.94
N GLY A 536 13.52 -20.87 -4.74
CA GLY A 536 12.67 -19.69 -4.58
C GLY A 536 11.89 -19.61 -3.25
N THR A 537 12.09 -20.54 -2.32
CA THR A 537 11.48 -20.51 -0.99
C THR A 537 12.27 -19.61 -0.04
N VAL A 538 11.62 -18.54 0.43
CA VAL A 538 12.09 -17.71 1.54
C VAL A 538 11.97 -18.53 2.83
N ILE A 539 13.10 -18.90 3.43
CA ILE A 539 13.13 -19.48 4.78
C ILE A 539 13.12 -18.31 5.76
N PRO A 540 12.04 -18.09 6.54
CA PRO A 540 12.10 -17.10 7.60
C PRO A 540 13.14 -17.55 8.63
N GLY A 541 14.24 -16.80 8.75
CA GLY A 541 15.10 -16.92 9.92
C GLY A 541 14.26 -16.72 11.17
N SER A 542 14.55 -17.44 12.25
CA SER A 542 13.92 -17.12 13.53
C SER A 542 14.18 -15.64 13.83
N PRO A 543 13.15 -14.80 14.04
CA PRO A 543 13.40 -13.47 14.56
C PRO A 543 14.17 -13.65 15.87
N ILE A 544 15.19 -12.83 16.12
CA ILE A 544 15.61 -12.59 17.50
C ILE A 544 14.42 -11.87 18.13
N VAL A 545 13.45 -12.66 18.59
CA VAL A 545 12.33 -12.22 19.39
C VAL A 545 12.91 -11.94 20.76
N GLU A 546 13.21 -10.68 21.04
CA GLU A 546 12.71 -10.01 22.23
C GLU A 546 13.04 -8.52 22.17
N ASP A 547 11.97 -7.73 22.34
CA ASP A 547 11.93 -6.27 22.48
C ASP A 547 12.13 -5.42 21.20
N LEU A 548 11.25 -5.64 20.22
CA LEU A 548 10.89 -4.63 19.19
C LEU A 548 10.31 -3.34 19.82
N GLN A 549 10.10 -3.28 21.14
CA GLN A 549 9.16 -2.33 21.73
C GLN A 549 9.79 -1.04 22.21
N LYS A 550 11.11 -0.84 22.19
CA LYS A 550 11.64 0.32 22.95
C LYS A 550 11.62 1.67 22.25
N HIS A 551 11.88 1.82 20.95
CA HIS A 551 11.88 3.18 20.35
C HIS A 551 11.42 3.17 18.90
N LEU A 552 10.28 3.82 18.62
CA LEU A 552 9.96 4.29 17.27
C LEU A 552 10.81 5.55 17.03
N PRO A 553 11.75 5.56 16.06
CA PRO A 553 12.25 6.84 15.58
C PRO A 553 11.05 7.61 15.03
N GLY A 554 10.90 8.87 15.46
CA GLY A 554 10.01 9.81 14.78
C GLY A 554 10.47 10.02 13.34
N PRO A 555 9.88 10.97 12.60
CA PRO A 555 10.20 11.18 11.19
C PRO A 555 11.71 11.29 10.97
N ILE A 556 12.24 10.42 10.10
CA ILE A 556 13.63 10.42 9.69
C ILE A 556 13.71 11.12 8.35
N ILE A 557 14.56 12.15 8.28
CA ILE A 557 14.75 12.95 7.07
C ILE A 557 16.19 12.77 6.64
N VAL A 558 16.38 12.19 5.46
CA VAL A 558 17.67 12.14 4.76
C VAL A 558 17.56 13.11 3.58
N PRO A 559 18.24 14.27 3.62
CA PRO A 559 18.22 15.21 2.50
C PRO A 559 18.93 14.58 1.29
N PRO A 560 18.31 14.53 0.09
CA PRO A 560 18.93 13.94 -1.09
C PRO A 560 20.18 14.68 -1.56
N ASP A 561 20.21 16.01 -1.36
CA ASP A 561 21.34 16.90 -1.67
C ASP A 561 21.65 17.80 -0.45
N PRO A 562 22.42 17.30 0.53
CA PRO A 562 22.65 18.04 1.77
C PRO A 562 23.65 19.20 1.56
N ASP A 563 23.35 20.39 2.09
CA ASP A 563 24.19 21.58 1.90
C ASP A 563 25.45 21.58 2.78
N ILE A 564 26.56 22.10 2.23
CA ILE A 564 27.77 22.36 3.01
C ILE A 564 27.54 23.56 3.91
N ARG A 565 27.70 23.36 5.22
CA ARG A 565 27.67 24.40 6.24
C ARG A 565 29.06 24.59 6.85
N THR A 566 29.26 25.73 7.51
CA THR A 566 30.48 26.05 8.26
C THR A 566 30.16 26.11 9.75
N LEU A 567 31.04 25.56 10.60
CA LEU A 567 30.93 25.69 12.06
C LEU A 567 31.57 27.03 12.53
N PRO A 568 30.80 28.03 12.99
CA PRO A 568 31.32 29.38 13.23
C PRO A 568 32.20 29.52 14.49
N GLU A 569 32.03 28.66 15.50
CA GLU A 569 32.82 28.62 16.74
C GLU A 569 33.10 27.16 17.11
N LEU A 570 34.33 26.85 17.52
CA LEU A 570 34.69 25.49 17.94
C LEU A 570 35.40 25.54 19.30
N PRO A 571 34.76 25.07 20.39
CA PRO A 571 35.48 24.25 21.36
C PRO A 571 35.91 22.95 20.66
N GLU A 572 37.03 22.38 21.08
CA GLU A 572 37.49 21.06 20.60
C GLU A 572 36.35 20.05 20.60
N LEU A 573 35.87 19.72 19.40
CA LEU A 573 34.83 18.73 19.21
C LEU A 573 35.48 17.35 19.38
N GLN A 574 35.51 16.86 20.61
CA GLN A 574 35.90 15.48 20.89
C GLN A 574 34.78 14.58 20.35
N ILE A 575 35.00 14.01 19.17
CA ILE A 575 34.08 13.02 18.58
C ILE A 575 34.36 11.67 19.25
N ASP A 576 33.30 10.99 19.69
CA ASP A 576 33.40 9.64 20.26
C ASP A 576 33.23 8.59 19.16
N ASP A 577 34.30 8.36 18.40
CA ASP A 577 34.30 7.45 17.26
C ASP A 577 35.44 6.42 17.32
N TYR A 578 35.28 5.39 16.50
CA TYR A 578 36.15 4.23 16.39
C TYR A 578 36.20 3.72 14.94
N VAL A 579 37.34 3.17 14.55
CA VAL A 579 37.41 2.19 13.46
C VAL A 579 37.43 0.81 14.11
N ILE A 580 36.41 0.01 13.83
CA ILE A 580 36.29 -1.35 14.32
C ILE A 580 36.81 -2.31 13.25
N ILE A 581 37.84 -3.06 13.60
CA ILE A 581 38.35 -4.18 12.80
C ILE A 581 37.83 -5.49 13.38
N PHE A 582 37.63 -6.49 12.53
CA PHE A 582 37.20 -7.82 12.93
C PHE A 582 38.40 -8.80 12.91
N PRO A 583 38.32 -9.95 13.59
CA PRO A 583 39.33 -11.00 13.48
C PRO A 583 39.61 -11.35 12.01
N ALA A 584 40.88 -11.53 11.63
CA ALA A 584 41.27 -11.68 10.23
C ALA A 584 40.63 -12.90 9.53
N ASP A 585 40.34 -13.95 10.30
CA ASP A 585 39.65 -15.17 9.90
C ASP A 585 38.14 -14.98 9.69
N SER A 586 37.56 -13.86 10.13
CA SER A 586 36.14 -13.55 9.91
C SER A 586 35.81 -13.17 8.46
N GLY A 587 36.80 -12.67 7.70
CA GLY A 587 36.59 -12.11 6.35
C GLY A 587 35.81 -10.79 6.33
N LEU A 588 35.50 -10.18 7.48
CA LEU A 588 34.69 -8.97 7.58
C LEU A 588 35.55 -7.71 7.41
N ALA A 589 35.06 -6.77 6.59
CA ALA A 589 35.72 -5.49 6.37
C ALA A 589 35.61 -4.57 7.61
N PRO A 590 36.61 -3.70 7.86
CA PRO A 590 36.52 -2.70 8.92
C PRO A 590 35.37 -1.71 8.70
N ILE A 591 34.80 -1.24 9.81
CA ILE A 591 33.73 -0.24 9.83
C ILE A 591 34.13 0.95 10.68
N TYR A 592 33.62 2.13 10.34
CA TYR A 592 33.65 3.29 11.22
C TYR A 592 32.40 3.29 12.09
N VAL A 593 32.56 3.59 13.37
CA VAL A 593 31.49 3.68 14.36
C VAL A 593 31.59 5.05 15.02
N MET A 594 30.53 5.84 14.94
CA MET A 594 30.34 7.02 15.76
C MET A 594 29.35 6.71 16.87
N LEU A 595 29.63 7.16 18.08
CA LEU A 595 28.69 7.22 19.19
C LEU A 595 28.41 8.68 19.50
N ARG A 596 27.16 8.99 19.86
CA ARG A 596 26.81 10.35 20.28
C ARG A 596 27.65 10.75 21.50
N ASN A 597 28.21 11.96 21.43
CA ASN A 597 29.07 12.49 22.49
C ASN A 597 28.35 12.49 23.85
N PRO A 598 28.94 11.93 24.93
CA PRO A 598 28.40 11.97 26.28
C PRO A 598 28.04 13.37 26.81
N ARG A 599 28.69 14.44 26.31
CA ARG A 599 28.37 15.84 26.64
C ARG A 599 27.01 16.30 26.10
N ASN A 600 26.53 15.64 25.05
CA ASN A 600 25.22 15.90 24.45
C ASN A 600 24.12 15.02 25.06
N LEU A 601 24.47 14.15 26.02
CA LEU A 601 23.52 13.32 26.75
C LEU A 601 23.17 14.01 28.09
N PRO A 602 21.93 13.85 28.59
CA PRO A 602 21.55 14.31 29.91
C PRO A 602 22.42 13.70 31.02
N GLY A 603 22.61 14.45 32.10
CA GLY A 603 23.29 13.94 33.29
C GLY A 603 23.05 14.78 34.54
N VAL A 604 23.58 14.27 35.65
CA VAL A 604 23.37 14.81 37.00
C VAL A 604 24.69 15.36 37.52
N ALA A 605 24.65 16.60 37.99
CA ALA A 605 25.80 17.22 38.64
C ALA A 605 26.19 16.45 39.91
N SER A 606 27.44 16.04 39.99
CA SER A 606 28.02 15.27 41.10
C SER A 606 29.38 15.85 41.49
N GLY A 607 30.03 15.28 42.51
CA GLY A 607 31.32 15.79 43.00
C GLY A 607 31.19 16.90 44.04
N ASN A 608 32.27 17.09 44.80
CA ASN A 608 32.29 18.01 45.92
C ASN A 608 32.88 19.39 45.58
N GLY A 609 33.66 19.48 44.51
CA GLY A 609 34.48 20.64 44.24
C GLY A 609 35.60 20.79 45.27
N VAL A 610 36.27 21.94 45.24
CA VAL A 610 37.42 22.23 46.12
C VAL A 610 37.15 23.52 46.90
N ILE A 611 37.58 23.59 48.16
CA ILE A 611 37.58 24.85 48.92
C ILE A 611 38.63 25.77 48.29
N THR A 612 38.19 26.89 47.74
CA THR A 612 39.06 27.82 46.98
C THR A 612 39.10 29.21 47.61
N PRO A 613 40.18 29.97 47.40
CA PRO A 613 40.20 31.41 47.67
C PRO A 613 39.16 32.17 46.83
N ASP A 614 38.80 33.38 47.28
CA ASP A 614 37.79 34.25 46.65
C ASP A 614 38.12 34.61 45.19
N ARG A 615 39.42 34.64 44.82
CA ARG A 615 39.89 34.93 43.45
C ARG A 615 40.19 33.66 42.64
N VAL A 616 39.31 32.65 42.71
CA VAL A 616 39.52 31.33 42.09
C VAL A 616 39.87 31.39 40.60
N LEU A 617 39.24 32.27 39.81
CA LEU A 617 39.45 32.36 38.37
C LEU A 617 40.86 32.81 37.96
N ASP A 618 41.61 33.48 38.86
CA ASP A 618 43.00 33.85 38.58
C ASP A 618 43.90 32.61 38.40
N ALA A 619 43.54 31.47 38.99
CA ALA A 619 44.29 30.21 38.84
C ALA A 619 44.07 29.52 37.47
N ALA A 620 43.15 30.02 36.63
CA ALA A 620 42.89 29.44 35.30
C ALA A 620 44.07 29.60 34.33
N THR A 621 45.05 30.45 34.64
CA THR A 621 46.30 30.60 33.89
C THR A 621 47.38 29.60 34.29
N THR A 622 47.14 28.76 35.32
CA THR A 622 48.09 27.73 35.76
C THR A 622 47.90 26.44 34.97
N ALA A 623 48.93 25.60 34.86
CA ALA A 623 48.85 24.33 34.13
C ALA A 623 47.80 23.36 34.67
N ALA A 624 47.49 23.42 35.98
CA ALA A 624 46.46 22.61 36.61
C ALA A 624 45.03 23.14 36.38
N GLY A 625 44.89 24.40 35.96
CA GLY A 625 43.61 25.10 35.92
C GLY A 625 43.05 25.45 37.31
N ALA A 626 41.99 26.25 37.34
CA ALA A 626 41.27 26.57 38.57
C ALA A 626 40.16 25.54 38.83
N PRO A 627 40.07 24.93 40.03
CA PRO A 627 39.02 23.96 40.31
C PRO A 627 37.64 24.61 40.47
N ILE A 628 36.58 23.80 40.37
CA ILE A 628 35.23 24.25 40.72
C ILE A 628 35.14 24.50 42.23
N PRO A 629 34.70 25.69 42.69
CA PRO A 629 34.55 25.97 44.11
C PRO A 629 33.50 25.07 44.77
N ALA A 630 33.79 24.57 45.98
CA ALA A 630 32.91 23.68 46.73
C ALA A 630 31.51 24.27 46.98
N LYS A 631 31.42 25.58 47.23
CA LYS A 631 30.16 26.31 47.41
C LYS A 631 29.28 26.31 46.14
N ILE A 632 29.92 26.37 44.97
CA ILE A 632 29.21 26.31 43.68
C ILE A 632 28.79 24.87 43.39
N ALA A 633 29.68 23.91 43.64
CA ALA A 633 29.37 22.49 43.52
C ALA A 633 28.19 22.11 44.42
N GLU A 634 28.15 22.56 45.68
CA GLU A 634 27.07 22.29 46.63
C GLU A 634 25.69 22.78 46.12
N ARG A 635 25.60 23.99 45.57
CA ARG A 635 24.35 24.53 45.00
C ARG A 635 23.87 23.80 43.76
N LEU A 636 24.81 23.21 43.03
CA LEU A 636 24.52 22.54 41.77
C LEU A 636 24.37 21.02 41.89
N ARG A 637 24.91 20.42 42.95
CA ARG A 637 24.92 18.97 43.16
C ARG A 637 23.50 18.41 43.17
N GLY A 638 23.31 17.28 42.50
CA GLY A 638 22.01 16.64 42.36
C GLY A 638 21.08 17.29 41.33
N ARG A 639 21.42 18.47 40.78
CA ARG A 639 20.63 19.08 39.70
C ARG A 639 20.91 18.37 38.38
N ARG A 640 19.84 18.19 37.61
CA ARG A 640 19.90 17.60 36.26
C ARG A 640 20.16 18.68 35.21
N PHE A 641 20.94 18.30 34.20
CA PHE A 641 21.19 19.11 33.02
C PHE A 641 20.92 18.30 31.76
N ALA A 642 20.19 18.88 30.80
CA ALA A 642 19.85 18.22 29.54
C ALA A 642 21.08 17.92 28.66
N ARG A 643 22.17 18.67 28.86
CA ARG A 643 23.48 18.53 28.22
C ARG A 643 24.53 19.28 29.03
N PHE A 644 25.81 18.99 28.81
CA PHE A 644 26.93 19.58 29.54
C PHE A 644 26.99 21.11 29.40
N ASP A 645 26.56 21.65 28.26
CA ASP A 645 26.48 23.11 28.06
C ASP A 645 25.57 23.80 29.08
N ARG A 646 24.46 23.17 29.48
CA ARG A 646 23.57 23.71 30.51
C ARG A 646 24.21 23.72 31.89
N LEU A 647 25.05 22.72 32.19
CA LEU A 647 25.87 22.73 33.41
C LEU A 647 26.87 23.89 33.39
N LYS A 648 27.57 24.11 32.26
CA LYS A 648 28.51 25.24 32.13
C LYS A 648 27.82 26.58 32.35
N GLU A 649 26.66 26.79 31.72
CA GLU A 649 25.84 27.99 31.92
C GLU A 649 25.51 28.20 33.40
N ALA A 650 25.02 27.15 34.08
CA ALA A 650 24.68 27.22 35.49
C ALA A 650 25.88 27.47 36.40
N ILE A 651 27.06 26.87 36.13
CA ILE A 651 28.30 27.16 36.88
C ILE A 651 28.62 28.65 36.82
N TRP A 652 28.56 29.27 35.63
CA TRP A 652 28.85 30.69 35.49
C TRP A 652 27.81 31.58 36.19
N MET A 653 26.53 31.23 36.09
CA MET A 653 25.45 31.95 36.77
C MET A 653 25.59 31.89 38.29
N GLU A 654 25.93 30.73 38.86
CA GLU A 654 26.13 30.57 40.30
C GLU A 654 27.34 31.35 40.81
N ILE A 655 28.45 31.36 40.05
CA ILE A 655 29.64 32.18 40.40
C ILE A 655 29.28 33.67 40.38
N ALA A 656 28.50 34.13 39.41
CA ALA A 656 28.10 35.54 39.30
C ALA A 656 27.10 35.98 40.38
N THR A 657 26.31 35.04 40.90
CA THR A 657 25.32 35.28 41.96
C THR A 657 25.94 35.20 43.35
N ASP A 658 27.08 34.53 43.49
CA ASP A 658 27.74 34.41 44.78
C ASP A 658 28.39 35.73 45.24
N GLU A 659 28.04 36.18 46.44
CA GLU A 659 28.49 37.45 47.00
C GLU A 659 30.00 37.53 47.25
N VAL A 660 30.71 36.40 47.37
CA VAL A 660 32.16 36.36 47.58
C VAL A 660 32.88 36.45 46.24
N PHE A 661 32.55 35.57 45.29
CA PHE A 661 33.20 35.54 43.99
C PHE A 661 32.91 36.79 43.13
N SER A 662 31.65 37.28 43.17
CA SER A 662 31.24 38.42 42.34
C SER A 662 31.99 39.72 42.63
N ARG A 663 32.44 39.95 43.87
CA ARG A 663 33.21 41.14 44.27
C ARG A 663 34.56 41.29 43.56
N HIS A 664 35.08 40.19 43.02
CA HIS A 664 36.37 40.16 42.33
C HIS A 664 36.25 40.19 40.80
N ILE A 665 35.04 40.30 40.26
CA ILE A 665 34.74 40.25 38.84
C ILE A 665 34.17 41.60 38.40
N MET A 666 34.60 42.12 37.24
CA MET A 666 34.10 43.40 36.75
C MET A 666 32.60 43.33 36.41
N PRO A 667 31.81 44.40 36.66
CA PRO A 667 30.36 44.39 36.42
C PRO A 667 29.94 43.94 35.00
N ALA A 668 30.64 44.40 33.97
CA ALA A 668 30.35 44.01 32.58
C ALA A 668 30.52 42.50 32.33
N ILE A 669 31.46 41.85 33.02
CA ILE A 669 31.68 40.40 32.92
C ILE A 669 30.61 39.65 33.73
N LEU A 670 30.17 40.20 34.87
CA LEU A 670 29.09 39.62 35.66
C LEU A 670 27.78 39.58 34.87
N ASP A 671 27.47 40.60 34.07
CA ASP A 671 26.25 40.60 33.24
C ASP A 671 26.26 39.53 32.16
N ASP A 672 27.44 39.21 31.60
CA ASP A 672 27.62 38.05 30.72
C ASP A 672 27.40 36.73 31.48
N MET A 673 28.03 36.58 32.65
CA MET A 673 27.95 35.36 33.45
C MET A 673 26.54 35.10 34.01
N ARG A 674 25.79 36.15 34.37
CA ARG A 674 24.37 36.04 34.78
C ARG A 674 23.47 35.53 33.65
N ARG A 675 23.90 35.70 32.39
CA ARG A 675 23.25 35.12 31.20
C ARG A 675 23.82 33.74 30.83
N GLY A 676 24.65 33.14 31.69
CA GLY A 676 25.28 31.84 31.47
C GLY A 676 26.51 31.86 30.57
N LEU A 677 27.01 33.04 30.17
CA LEU A 677 28.16 33.15 29.28
C LEU A 677 29.48 33.06 30.07
N ALA A 678 30.44 32.31 29.52
CA ALA A 678 31.77 32.24 30.10
C ALA A 678 32.47 33.62 30.11
N PRO A 679 33.20 33.97 31.18
CA PRO A 679 33.92 35.23 31.27
C PRO A 679 35.10 35.28 30.30
N PHE A 680 35.50 36.49 29.90
CA PHE A 680 36.66 36.69 29.04
C PHE A 680 37.97 36.30 29.75
N ALA A 681 38.85 35.60 29.03
CA ALA A 681 40.23 35.40 29.45
C ALA A 681 41.02 36.74 29.37
N LYS A 682 42.11 36.84 30.14
CA LYS A 682 43.09 37.94 30.04
C LYS A 682 43.63 38.00 28.61
N ARG A 683 43.90 39.20 28.07
CA ARG A 683 44.19 39.40 26.63
C ARG A 683 45.37 38.57 26.14
N ASP A 684 46.41 38.45 26.95
CA ASP A 684 47.63 37.65 26.73
C ASP A 684 47.40 36.14 26.80
N GLN A 685 46.22 35.71 27.27
CA GLN A 685 45.84 34.29 27.43
C GLN A 685 44.82 33.82 26.38
N ARG A 686 44.46 34.70 25.43
CA ARG A 686 43.52 34.42 24.32
C ARG A 686 44.29 33.84 23.14
N VAL A 687 43.67 32.93 22.39
CA VAL A 687 44.28 32.34 21.19
C VAL A 687 43.30 32.38 20.02
N GLY A 688 43.59 33.22 19.02
CA GLY A 688 42.71 33.42 17.86
C GLY A 688 41.31 33.88 18.30
N LYS A 689 40.27 33.14 17.89
CA LYS A 689 38.88 33.40 18.28
C LYS A 689 38.51 32.87 19.69
N ARG A 690 39.38 32.05 20.31
CA ARG A 690 39.17 31.53 21.67
C ARG A 690 39.57 32.60 22.67
N VAL A 691 38.58 33.34 23.17
CA VAL A 691 38.77 34.54 24.02
C VAL A 691 38.14 34.43 25.42
N LYS A 692 37.38 33.38 25.69
CA LYS A 692 36.67 33.13 26.95
C LYS A 692 37.37 32.01 27.74
N LEU A 693 37.15 31.97 29.06
CA LEU A 693 37.56 30.82 29.87
C LEU A 693 36.83 29.55 29.43
N GLU A 694 37.51 28.43 29.52
CA GLU A 694 37.05 27.11 29.08
C GLU A 694 36.94 26.18 30.30
N ILE A 695 35.92 25.32 30.31
CA ILE A 695 35.76 24.28 31.35
C ILE A 695 36.28 22.96 30.75
N HIS A 696 37.32 22.41 31.36
CA HIS A 696 38.04 21.23 30.91
C HIS A 696 37.80 20.04 31.86
N HIS A 697 37.78 18.83 31.30
CA HIS A 697 37.71 17.57 32.05
C HIS A 697 39.12 17.05 32.35
N LYS A 698 39.52 16.97 33.62
CA LYS A 698 40.87 16.52 34.05
C LYS A 698 41.17 15.10 33.56
N HIS A 699 40.23 14.18 33.79
CA HIS A 699 40.19 12.87 33.18
C HIS A 699 39.29 12.97 31.95
N GLU A 700 39.89 12.80 30.77
CA GLU A 700 39.20 12.90 29.49
C GLU A 700 38.00 11.95 29.41
N ILE A 701 36.89 12.45 28.86
CA ILE A 701 35.67 11.66 28.66
C ILE A 701 35.95 10.42 27.83
N ALA A 702 36.74 10.56 26.76
CA ALA A 702 37.14 9.46 25.87
C ALA A 702 37.89 8.32 26.59
N LYS A 703 38.46 8.60 27.77
CA LYS A 703 39.22 7.65 28.60
C LYS A 703 38.44 7.17 29.84
N GLY A 704 37.17 7.54 29.98
CA GLY A 704 36.33 7.16 31.14
C GLY A 704 35.98 8.31 32.08
N GLY A 705 36.38 9.54 31.76
CA GLY A 705 36.07 10.75 32.53
C GLY A 705 34.58 10.97 32.76
N ALA A 706 34.18 11.19 34.01
CA ALA A 706 32.82 11.59 34.35
C ALA A 706 32.50 12.99 33.79
N VAL A 707 31.36 13.11 33.10
CA VAL A 707 30.99 14.33 32.35
C VAL A 707 30.53 15.47 33.27
N TYR A 708 29.75 15.14 34.30
CA TYR A 708 29.05 16.09 35.18
C TYR A 708 29.62 16.14 36.61
N ASP A 709 30.80 15.55 36.83
CA ASP A 709 31.46 15.51 38.13
C ASP A 709 32.34 16.75 38.31
N PHE A 710 32.00 17.62 39.27
CA PHE A 710 32.76 18.83 39.59
C PHE A 710 34.22 18.55 39.96
N ASP A 711 34.53 17.37 40.51
CA ASP A 711 35.89 17.00 40.88
C ASP A 711 36.73 16.68 39.63
N ASN A 712 36.07 16.34 38.52
CA ASN A 712 36.68 16.14 37.21
C ASN A 712 36.76 17.43 36.37
N LEU A 713 36.27 18.59 36.86
CA LEU A 713 36.22 19.83 36.08
C LEU A 713 37.23 20.88 36.58
N VAL A 714 37.79 21.65 35.64
CA VAL A 714 38.62 22.84 35.92
C VAL A 714 38.38 23.95 34.90
N PHE A 715 38.56 25.20 35.32
CA PHE A 715 38.61 26.36 34.44
C PHE A 715 40.04 26.56 33.92
N MET A 716 40.17 26.76 32.61
CA MET A 716 41.44 27.06 31.96
C MET A 716 41.28 28.26 31.03
N THR A 717 42.37 29.02 30.82
CA THR A 717 42.44 29.95 29.69
C THR A 717 42.64 29.19 28.38
N PRO A 718 42.25 29.77 27.23
CA PRO A 718 42.49 29.15 25.93
C PRO A 718 43.95 28.74 25.71
N GLN A 719 44.90 29.59 26.10
CA GLN A 719 46.33 29.30 25.98
C GLN A 719 46.75 28.08 26.82
N VAL A 720 46.31 27.99 28.07
CA VAL A 720 46.61 26.86 28.96
C VAL A 720 45.98 25.59 28.44
N HIS A 721 44.71 25.66 28.04
CA HIS A 721 43.98 24.49 27.54
C HIS A 721 44.64 23.91 26.28
N ILE A 722 45.04 24.75 25.33
CA ILE A 722 45.80 24.32 24.12
C ILE A 722 47.13 23.69 24.50
N ASN A 723 47.87 24.27 25.44
CA ASN A 723 49.15 23.74 25.87
C ASN A 723 48.99 22.38 26.56
N HIS A 724 47.92 22.19 27.34
CA HIS A 724 47.60 20.93 28.00
C HIS A 724 47.42 19.80 26.96
N HIS A 725 46.65 20.04 25.90
CA HIS A 725 46.45 19.05 24.83
C HIS A 725 47.67 18.85 23.94
N ARG A 726 48.51 19.87 23.75
CA ARG A 726 49.79 19.71 23.03
C ARG A 726 50.80 18.86 23.80
N GLY A 727 50.85 19.00 25.13
CA GLY A 727 51.78 18.26 25.99
C GLY A 727 51.42 16.78 26.16
N ASN A 728 50.14 16.43 26.05
CA ASN A 728 49.66 15.05 26.14
C ASN A 728 49.71 14.27 24.80
N ASN A 729 50.06 14.94 23.70
CA ASN A 729 50.20 14.34 22.36
C ASN A 729 51.67 13.97 22.02
N GLN A 730 52.57 13.89 23.01
CA GLN A 730 53.96 13.44 22.85
C GLN A 730 54.17 12.02 23.37
#